data_AF-A0A2S0RAL4-F1
#
_entry.id   AF-A0A2S0RAL4-F1
#
_cell.length_a   1.000
_cell.length_b   1.000
_cell.length_c   1.000
_cell.angle_alpha   90.00
_cell.angle_beta   90.00
_cell.angle_gamma   90.00
#
_symmetry.space_group_name_H-M   'P 1'
#
loop_
_entity.id
_entity.type
_entity.pdbx_description
1 polymer ?
#
loop_
_entity_poly.entity_id
_entity_poly.type
_entity_poly.pdbx_seq_one_letter_code
_entity_poly.pdbx_strand_id
1 'polypeptide(L)'
;MKQFTLLLLLWISATHAQTIDFADENLKLTLLAASPSYAIAQDESDNFVAIDQNADGDIQLSEALVIRKLYLDNQGISNLDGLSSFSNLRFLTVANNPLNGQSLDFSALTQLQFLSCEACNASAVNVTGLSQLNILQLMQNSFSSLNLAGLINLSDLDCSNNILTSLDLSGSPGLSRLNCSANFIQDLNVQNLSALSELNVQYNQLSTLDLSGLVSLVYLTAYENDLTNIVLADAVNLQFLFAYSNQLTGLDLSASSQLKYLDVRFNMLSGIDVSASPNLYELSVDSNQIATLNLQSNAALHVLSCNNNVLTALDLSNNPSVYSLNCSNNNLASLDISTLANLGLVDCANNQISTFIVGNHPVLGTMSCSNNQISVLDLSETPYLVLLKCAQNNLTTVDFSMLHTLQDVDCSGNQFTGLDFSQNPNLYFVQYSDNPLLQNINLKNGAYQEILFSGTDFATLPALGFLCLDDFEISIYESVLAPILPNLIINSYCSLNPAGNVNKITGNVRYDFDQNGCDANDTVQSMAKVVLSDGVNSGATFTDENGNYEFYVNEGAFTVSVVLENASYFDVQQQSPTIVFDAAGSMEVNNDICVAPVNQITDLEVFLYPYSLGVPGYESFFQLVYRNKGTQPLSGNINFSFDDSKMDVLVSSPEPSATTFGSYVYNFSNLLPFESGSALVILQFNGPEIDNPVEVGDVLPFSLVGTIDQQDGNLDDNTFNYSHTVDGAALENTVLCLQGDAVEPTEIGDYLNYVINFENTGTGDAPFVALRSAVDPGSFDISSVQVINSSAPVTVKVTDDVLEFLFDSAPLQPGGQGNVMFRMKSNAALEPGDTVNFSSEVYFDYDSQVTTNTASTTFTSMPLSVDELSKTVSIYPNPTTGLVYVKAASKVNGIALFDARGRKLLDSNNTDTVDLSAFNAGVYFLNVYTDQGIGRQKLIKQ
;
A
#
# COMPACT_ATOMS: atom_id res chain seq x y z
N MET A 1 -25.95 14.91 123.80
CA MET A 1 -26.90 15.58 122.87
C MET A 1 -26.11 16.56 122.02
N LYS A 2 -26.10 16.34 120.70
CA LYS A 2 -25.87 17.27 119.58
C LYS A 2 -24.99 18.51 119.82
N GLN A 3 -23.73 18.42 119.38
CA GLN A 3 -23.04 19.44 118.57
C GLN A 3 -21.68 18.87 118.12
N PHE A 4 -21.65 18.28 116.93
CA PHE A 4 -20.45 17.83 116.23
C PHE A 4 -20.69 18.13 114.74
N THR A 5 -20.76 19.41 114.41
CA THR A 5 -20.96 19.90 113.04
C THR A 5 -20.44 21.34 112.97
N LEU A 6 -19.11 21.52 112.89
CA LEU A 6 -18.46 22.70 112.28
C LEU A 6 -16.92 22.60 112.27
N LEU A 7 -16.29 21.60 111.65
CA LEU A 7 -14.83 21.66 111.41
C LEU A 7 -14.30 20.74 110.29
N LEU A 8 -15.12 20.45 109.28
CA LEU A 8 -14.71 19.66 108.11
C LEU A 8 -15.21 20.24 106.76
N LEU A 9 -15.38 21.56 106.71
CA LEU A 9 -15.88 22.29 105.54
C LEU A 9 -15.07 23.58 105.41
N LEU A 10 -13.90 23.48 104.79
CA LEU A 10 -13.11 24.53 104.14
C LEU A 10 -11.77 23.88 103.84
N TRP A 11 -11.67 23.22 102.69
CA TRP A 11 -10.48 22.94 101.87
C TRP A 11 -11.04 22.30 100.59
N ILE A 12 -11.90 23.05 99.89
CA ILE A 12 -12.12 22.88 98.46
C ILE A 12 -11.32 24.02 97.87
N SER A 13 -10.02 23.79 97.65
CA SER A 13 -9.25 24.60 96.72
C SER A 13 -9.94 24.47 95.36
N ALA A 14 -10.37 25.60 94.80
CA ALA A 14 -10.59 25.72 93.37
C ALA A 14 -9.29 25.34 92.67
N THR A 15 -9.18 24.08 92.27
CA THR A 15 -8.21 23.68 91.26
C THR A 15 -8.73 24.27 89.95
N HIS A 16 -8.26 25.47 89.60
CA HIS A 16 -8.41 25.95 88.23
C HIS A 16 -7.74 24.90 87.34
N ALA A 17 -8.50 24.37 86.37
CA ALA A 17 -7.93 23.53 85.33
C ALA A 17 -6.85 24.35 84.62
N GLN A 18 -5.66 23.77 84.41
CA GLN A 18 -4.56 24.46 83.79
C GLN A 18 -4.82 24.56 82.28
N THR A 19 -5.18 25.74 81.80
CA THR A 19 -5.35 26.07 80.38
C THR A 19 -4.01 26.03 79.66
N ILE A 20 -3.98 25.45 78.46
CA ILE A 20 -2.82 25.42 77.58
C ILE A 20 -2.79 26.69 76.73
N ASP A 21 -1.63 27.33 76.65
CA ASP A 21 -1.43 28.51 75.80
C ASP A 21 -0.92 28.09 74.42
N PHE A 22 -1.48 28.67 73.37
CA PHE A 22 -1.12 28.40 71.97
C PHE A 22 -0.74 29.72 71.30
N ALA A 23 0.50 29.81 70.82
CA ALA A 23 1.01 31.02 70.18
C ALA A 23 0.42 31.25 68.77
N ASP A 24 -0.05 30.19 68.11
CA ASP A 24 -0.63 30.23 66.77
C ASP A 24 -2.17 30.15 66.83
N GLU A 25 -2.83 31.15 66.22
CA GLU A 25 -4.29 31.24 66.21
C GLU A 25 -4.93 30.12 65.38
N ASN A 26 -4.31 29.74 64.25
CA ASN A 26 -4.83 28.67 63.40
C ASN A 26 -4.77 27.33 64.14
N LEU A 27 -3.68 27.04 64.85
CA LEU A 27 -3.57 25.85 65.70
C LEU A 27 -4.67 25.81 66.76
N LYS A 28 -4.87 26.91 67.50
CA LYS A 28 -5.92 26.97 68.53
C LYS A 28 -7.31 26.76 67.92
N LEU A 29 -7.62 27.45 66.82
CA LEU A 29 -8.91 27.34 66.13
C LEU A 29 -9.15 25.92 65.59
N THR A 30 -8.15 25.29 65.00
CA THR A 30 -8.26 23.91 64.50
C THR A 30 -8.53 22.93 65.64
N LEU A 31 -7.83 23.06 66.77
CA LEU A 31 -8.03 22.18 67.94
C LEU A 31 -9.41 22.39 68.57
N LEU A 32 -9.90 23.63 68.67
CA LEU A 32 -11.25 23.93 69.16
C LEU A 32 -12.36 23.44 68.22
N ALA A 33 -12.09 23.43 66.91
CA ALA A 33 -13.04 22.94 65.91
C ALA A 33 -13.16 21.40 65.87
N ALA A 34 -12.25 20.68 66.52
CA ALA A 34 -12.27 19.23 66.58
C ALA A 34 -13.64 18.72 67.04
N SER A 35 -14.20 17.75 66.31
CA SER A 35 -15.49 17.15 66.62
C SER A 35 -15.64 15.82 65.89
N PRO A 36 -16.66 14.99 66.20
CA PRO A 36 -16.95 13.81 65.38
C PRO A 36 -17.18 14.11 63.89
N SER A 37 -17.61 15.33 63.56
CA SER A 37 -17.81 15.82 62.19
C SER A 37 -16.59 16.50 61.56
N TYR A 38 -15.63 16.93 62.37
CA TYR A 38 -14.40 17.59 61.91
C TYR A 38 -13.21 16.83 62.50
N ALA A 39 -12.71 15.89 61.70
CA ALA A 39 -11.84 14.77 62.05
C ALA A 39 -10.39 15.17 62.43
N ILE A 40 -10.24 16.03 63.43
CA ILE A 40 -8.95 16.56 63.89
C ILE A 40 -8.33 15.70 64.98
N ALA A 41 -9.13 15.13 65.89
CA ALA A 41 -8.62 14.44 67.08
C ALA A 41 -9.33 13.13 67.35
N GLN A 42 -8.58 12.08 67.73
CA GLN A 42 -9.13 10.80 68.18
C GLN A 42 -8.68 10.44 69.59
N ASP A 43 -9.56 9.75 70.33
CA ASP A 43 -9.30 9.21 71.66
C ASP A 43 -8.65 7.81 71.62
N GLU A 44 -8.58 7.13 72.77
CA GLU A 44 -8.01 5.77 72.89
C GLU A 44 -8.85 4.66 72.24
N SER A 45 -10.12 4.93 71.91
CA SER A 45 -11.00 4.00 71.21
C SER A 45 -11.09 4.30 69.71
N ASP A 46 -10.17 5.13 69.18
CA ASP A 46 -10.16 5.61 67.80
C ASP A 46 -11.42 6.39 67.37
N ASN A 47 -12.21 6.88 68.33
CA ASN A 47 -13.36 7.72 68.02
C ASN A 47 -12.90 9.16 67.77
N PHE A 48 -13.44 9.82 66.76
CA PHE A 48 -13.27 11.26 66.59
C PHE A 48 -14.04 12.00 67.68
N VAL A 49 -13.37 12.89 68.40
CA VAL A 49 -13.91 13.57 69.58
C VAL A 49 -13.63 15.07 69.53
N ALA A 50 -14.45 15.84 70.24
CA ALA A 50 -14.11 17.22 70.55
C ALA A 50 -13.01 17.25 71.62
N ILE A 51 -12.05 18.17 71.47
CA ILE A 51 -11.00 18.38 72.47
C ILE A 51 -11.54 19.25 73.61
N ASP A 52 -12.17 20.38 73.30
CA ASP A 52 -12.88 21.22 74.28
C ASP A 52 -14.18 20.50 74.73
N GLN A 53 -14.09 19.75 75.82
CA GLN A 53 -15.18 18.90 76.30
C GLN A 53 -16.22 19.69 77.11
N ASN A 54 -15.79 20.79 77.72
CA ASN A 54 -16.63 21.62 78.55
C ASN A 54 -17.23 22.83 77.79
N ALA A 55 -16.79 23.05 76.55
CA ALA A 55 -17.20 24.11 75.63
C ALA A 55 -16.97 25.53 76.18
N ASP A 56 -15.90 25.72 76.96
CA ASP A 56 -15.54 27.03 77.51
C ASP A 56 -14.66 27.87 76.58
N GLY A 57 -14.25 27.31 75.42
CA GLY A 57 -13.47 28.00 74.40
C GLY A 57 -11.96 27.95 74.61
N ASP A 58 -11.48 27.21 75.62
CA ASP A 58 -10.08 27.02 75.93
C ASP A 58 -9.75 25.53 76.10
N ILE A 59 -8.57 25.08 75.63
CA ILE A 59 -8.15 23.68 75.83
C ILE A 59 -7.41 23.55 77.16
N GLN A 60 -7.88 22.65 78.03
CA GLN A 60 -7.24 22.35 79.31
C GLN A 60 -6.32 21.13 79.24
N LEU A 61 -5.36 21.06 80.17
CA LEU A 61 -4.43 19.94 80.24
C LEU A 61 -5.15 18.59 80.37
N SER A 62 -6.23 18.51 81.14
CA SER A 62 -7.02 17.27 81.27
C SER A 62 -7.66 16.82 79.95
N GLU A 63 -8.01 17.76 79.09
CA GLU A 63 -8.60 17.50 77.78
C GLU A 63 -7.55 17.04 76.78
N ALA A 64 -6.38 17.69 76.75
CA ALA A 64 -5.26 17.25 75.92
C ALA A 64 -4.79 15.81 76.27
N LEU A 65 -4.87 15.41 77.55
CA LEU A 65 -4.43 14.09 78.02
C LEU A 65 -5.31 12.92 77.52
N VAL A 66 -6.55 13.15 77.07
CA VAL A 66 -7.41 12.07 76.55
C VAL A 66 -7.17 11.77 75.07
N ILE A 67 -6.51 12.68 74.34
CA ILE A 67 -6.27 12.54 72.90
C ILE A 67 -5.10 11.58 72.63
N ARG A 68 -5.21 10.79 71.56
CA ARG A 68 -4.18 9.85 71.07
C ARG A 68 -3.72 10.15 69.66
N LYS A 69 -4.55 10.76 68.81
CA LYS A 69 -4.19 11.06 67.42
C LYS A 69 -4.62 12.48 67.08
N LEU A 70 -3.74 13.21 66.40
CA LEU A 70 -4.02 14.53 65.84
C LEU A 70 -3.71 14.58 64.35
N TYR A 71 -4.62 15.17 63.59
CA TYR A 71 -4.52 15.41 62.16
C TYR A 71 -4.56 16.92 61.91
N LEU A 72 -3.40 17.53 61.69
CA LEU A 72 -3.25 18.99 61.60
C LEU A 72 -2.74 19.44 60.23
N ASP A 73 -2.87 18.62 59.20
CA ASP A 73 -2.37 18.91 57.86
C ASP A 73 -3.13 20.06 57.19
N ASN A 74 -2.42 20.90 56.43
CA ASN A 74 -3.01 21.99 55.62
C ASN A 74 -3.88 22.98 56.40
N GLN A 75 -3.52 23.30 57.64
CA GLN A 75 -4.31 24.18 58.51
C GLN A 75 -3.78 25.62 58.54
N GLY A 76 -2.71 25.92 57.79
CA GLY A 76 -2.05 27.23 57.82
C GLY A 76 -1.36 27.51 59.15
N ILE A 77 -0.99 26.46 59.89
CA ILE A 77 -0.33 26.57 61.19
C ILE A 77 1.11 27.07 60.98
N SER A 78 1.52 28.05 61.76
CA SER A 78 2.86 28.64 61.68
C SER A 78 3.72 28.40 62.92
N ASN A 79 3.13 27.95 64.04
CA ASN A 79 3.84 27.56 65.27
C ASN A 79 3.09 26.42 65.99
N LEU A 80 3.83 25.44 66.52
CA LEU A 80 3.32 24.25 67.21
C LEU A 80 3.36 24.33 68.75
N ASP A 81 3.77 25.48 69.31
CA ASP A 81 3.82 25.72 70.75
C ASP A 81 2.47 25.40 71.41
N GLY A 82 2.52 24.67 72.52
CA GLY A 82 1.35 24.14 73.24
C GLY A 82 1.08 22.65 72.97
N LEU A 83 1.49 22.11 71.81
CA LEU A 83 1.29 20.68 71.50
C LEU A 83 2.03 19.73 72.46
N SER A 84 3.12 20.17 73.08
CA SER A 84 3.85 19.39 74.10
C SER A 84 2.99 18.98 75.31
N SER A 85 1.84 19.63 75.52
CA SER A 85 0.87 19.27 76.56
C SER A 85 0.07 17.99 76.24
N PHE A 86 0.02 17.57 74.98
CA PHE A 86 -0.68 16.35 74.53
C PHE A 86 0.20 15.11 74.71
N SER A 87 0.69 14.88 75.93
CA SER A 87 1.71 13.86 76.24
C SER A 87 1.34 12.39 75.96
N ASN A 88 0.07 12.08 75.70
CA ASN A 88 -0.40 10.74 75.35
C ASN A 88 -0.59 10.51 73.83
N LEU A 89 -0.17 11.45 72.98
CA LEU A 89 -0.24 11.29 71.53
C LEU A 89 0.59 10.10 71.05
N ARG A 90 -0.02 9.31 70.17
CA ARG A 90 0.57 8.19 69.43
C ARG A 90 0.71 8.51 67.94
N PHE A 91 -0.08 9.45 67.42
CA PHE A 91 -0.08 9.82 66.00
C PHE A 91 -0.20 11.34 65.86
N LEU A 92 0.68 11.94 65.06
CA LEU A 92 0.64 13.36 64.74
C LEU A 92 1.00 13.59 63.28
N THR A 93 0.11 14.25 62.53
CA THR A 93 0.43 14.83 61.22
C THR A 93 0.31 16.35 61.28
N VAL A 94 1.30 17.05 60.75
CA VAL A 94 1.37 18.52 60.64
C VAL A 94 1.85 18.95 59.25
N ALA A 95 1.70 18.10 58.24
CA ALA A 95 2.19 18.30 56.89
C ALA A 95 1.56 19.53 56.20
N ASN A 96 2.31 20.13 55.27
CA ASN A 96 1.87 21.27 54.46
C ASN A 96 1.45 22.50 55.29
N ASN A 97 2.12 22.73 56.41
CA ASN A 97 1.92 23.92 57.24
C ASN A 97 3.14 24.86 57.12
N PRO A 98 2.93 26.18 57.02
CA PRO A 98 4.03 27.15 56.86
C PRO A 98 4.76 27.42 58.19
N LEU A 99 5.52 26.44 58.70
CA LEU A 99 6.29 26.58 59.95
C LEU A 99 7.55 27.47 59.80
N ASN A 100 7.76 28.09 58.63
CA ASN A 100 8.63 29.24 58.39
C ASN A 100 10.05 29.16 58.98
N GLY A 101 10.73 28.03 58.77
CA GLY A 101 12.12 27.83 59.19
C GLY A 101 12.30 27.58 60.68
N GLN A 102 11.23 27.29 61.43
CA GLN A 102 11.31 26.98 62.86
C GLN A 102 12.11 25.70 63.15
N SER A 103 12.64 25.65 64.37
CA SER A 103 13.15 24.44 65.00
C SER A 103 12.00 23.77 65.74
N LEU A 104 11.61 22.57 65.31
CA LEU A 104 10.49 21.83 65.88
C LEU A 104 10.99 20.89 66.98
N ASP A 105 10.33 20.89 68.14
CA ASP A 105 10.68 19.99 69.25
C ASP A 105 9.51 19.10 69.64
N PHE A 106 9.65 17.79 69.37
CA PHE A 106 8.66 16.78 69.70
C PHE A 106 9.08 15.90 70.88
N SER A 107 10.23 16.15 71.52
CA SER A 107 10.82 15.27 72.54
C SER A 107 9.92 15.05 73.77
N ALA A 108 8.96 15.94 74.03
CA ALA A 108 7.95 15.77 75.09
C ALA A 108 6.89 14.71 74.78
N LEU A 109 6.66 14.38 73.50
CA LEU A 109 5.58 13.50 73.04
C LEU A 109 5.99 12.02 73.01
N THR A 110 6.52 11.52 74.14
CA THR A 110 7.22 10.22 74.26
C THR A 110 6.40 8.97 73.85
N GLN A 111 5.08 9.09 73.71
CA GLN A 111 4.20 8.00 73.27
C GLN A 111 3.99 7.94 71.75
N LEU A 112 4.58 8.87 70.99
CA LEU A 112 4.42 8.92 69.52
C LEU A 112 4.93 7.65 68.86
N GLN A 113 4.10 7.12 67.97
CA GLN A 113 4.35 5.97 67.10
C GLN A 113 4.44 6.40 65.64
N PHE A 114 3.75 7.49 65.27
CA PHE A 114 3.76 8.07 63.93
C PHE A 114 3.91 9.57 64.02
N LEU A 115 4.85 10.13 63.25
CA LEU A 115 5.04 11.57 63.09
C LEU A 115 5.24 11.90 61.61
N SER A 116 4.40 12.79 61.08
CA SER A 116 4.60 13.39 59.76
C SER A 116 4.66 14.92 59.86
N CYS A 117 5.75 15.49 59.37
CA CYS A 117 5.92 16.93 59.15
C CYS A 117 6.53 17.15 57.76
N GLU A 118 5.79 16.76 56.74
CA GLU A 118 6.19 16.91 55.35
C GLU A 118 5.88 18.32 54.84
N ALA A 119 6.74 18.87 53.99
CA ALA A 119 6.51 20.19 53.39
C ALA A 119 6.22 21.31 54.43
N CYS A 120 6.81 21.20 55.62
CA CYS A 120 6.61 22.13 56.73
C CYS A 120 7.48 23.40 56.61
N ASN A 121 8.45 23.40 55.69
CA ASN A 121 9.50 24.42 55.59
C ASN A 121 10.28 24.60 56.92
N ALA A 122 10.48 23.52 57.70
CA ALA A 122 11.21 23.54 58.96
C ALA A 122 12.73 23.41 58.75
N SER A 123 13.55 24.00 59.65
CA SER A 123 15.02 24.00 59.52
C SER A 123 15.73 23.04 60.48
N ALA A 124 15.09 22.68 61.59
CA ALA A 124 15.59 21.71 62.55
C ALA A 124 14.44 20.94 63.20
N VAL A 125 14.71 19.71 63.62
CA VAL A 125 13.75 18.87 64.33
C VAL A 125 14.42 18.10 65.46
N ASN A 126 13.79 18.08 66.64
CA ASN A 126 14.19 17.27 67.77
C ASN A 126 13.16 16.16 68.01
N VAL A 127 13.54 14.93 67.64
CA VAL A 127 12.78 13.69 67.87
C VAL A 127 13.42 12.81 68.94
N THR A 128 14.44 13.31 69.66
CA THR A 128 15.13 12.48 70.65
C THR A 128 14.19 12.07 71.79
N GLY A 129 14.36 10.84 72.29
CA GLY A 129 13.52 10.29 73.36
C GLY A 129 12.21 9.64 72.88
N LEU A 130 11.86 9.74 71.60
CA LEU A 130 10.65 9.14 71.02
C LEU A 130 10.82 7.62 70.74
N SER A 131 11.12 6.84 71.79
CA SER A 131 11.42 5.40 71.67
C SER A 131 10.28 4.52 71.11
N GLN A 132 9.04 5.01 71.10
CA GLN A 132 7.88 4.31 70.53
C GLN A 132 7.67 4.60 69.04
N LEU A 133 8.43 5.54 68.46
CA LEU A 133 8.24 6.00 67.09
C LEU A 133 8.58 4.89 66.10
N ASN A 134 7.63 4.58 65.23
CA ASN A 134 7.70 3.52 64.23
C ASN A 134 7.83 4.07 62.80
N ILE A 135 7.17 5.19 62.52
CA ILE A 135 7.19 5.89 61.22
C ILE A 135 7.51 7.37 61.45
N LEU A 136 8.50 7.87 60.71
CA LEU A 136 8.91 9.27 60.73
C LEU A 136 8.99 9.81 59.30
N GLN A 137 8.13 10.76 58.97
CA GLN A 137 8.07 11.42 57.67
C GLN A 137 8.43 12.90 57.79
N LEU A 138 9.52 13.30 57.16
CA LEU A 138 10.17 14.60 57.28
C LEU A 138 10.53 15.18 55.91
N MET A 139 9.96 14.66 54.83
CA MET A 139 10.32 15.06 53.48
C MET A 139 9.99 16.52 53.15
N GLN A 140 10.72 17.09 52.19
CA GLN A 140 10.51 18.46 51.69
C GLN A 140 10.62 19.53 52.79
N ASN A 141 11.73 19.50 53.52
CA ASN A 141 12.06 20.52 54.53
C ASN A 141 13.44 21.12 54.24
N SER A 142 14.02 21.82 55.22
CA SER A 142 15.36 22.40 55.15
C SER A 142 16.25 21.84 56.27
N PHE A 143 16.07 20.57 56.65
CA PHE A 143 16.87 19.93 57.69
C PHE A 143 18.32 19.72 57.21
N SER A 144 19.27 20.28 57.95
CA SER A 144 20.72 20.10 57.72
C SER A 144 21.33 19.00 58.58
N SER A 145 20.62 18.55 59.60
CA SER A 145 20.99 17.40 60.43
C SER A 145 19.74 16.72 60.97
N LEU A 146 19.85 15.43 61.26
CA LEU A 146 18.78 14.63 61.85
C LEU A 146 19.38 13.67 62.88
N ASN A 147 18.96 13.79 64.14
CA ASN A 147 19.44 12.94 65.23
C ASN A 147 18.42 11.83 65.53
N LEU A 148 18.77 10.59 65.20
CA LEU A 148 17.93 9.40 65.38
C LEU A 148 18.27 8.60 66.66
N ALA A 149 19.11 9.13 67.55
CA ALA A 149 19.55 8.42 68.74
C ALA A 149 18.36 8.01 69.63
N GLY A 150 18.27 6.71 69.92
CA GLY A 150 17.24 6.15 70.81
C GLY A 150 15.90 5.81 70.13
N LEU A 151 15.78 6.00 68.81
CA LEU A 151 14.60 5.62 68.02
C LEU A 151 14.63 4.14 67.63
N ILE A 152 14.69 3.27 68.64
CA ILE A 152 14.96 1.83 68.48
C ILE A 152 13.84 1.05 67.77
N ASN A 153 12.61 1.58 67.73
CA ASN A 153 11.45 0.95 67.09
C ASN A 153 11.15 1.54 65.70
N LEU A 154 11.97 2.48 65.22
CA LEU A 154 11.77 3.13 63.93
C LEU A 154 11.97 2.09 62.82
N SER A 155 10.92 1.91 62.01
CA SER A 155 10.88 0.93 60.92
C SER A 155 10.78 1.58 59.54
N ASP A 156 10.35 2.83 59.49
CA ASP A 156 10.19 3.61 58.26
C ASP A 156 10.63 5.06 58.51
N LEU A 157 11.58 5.51 57.69
CA LEU A 157 12.11 6.86 57.73
C LEU A 157 12.09 7.45 56.32
N ASP A 158 11.33 8.52 56.15
CA ASP A 158 11.47 9.42 55.00
C ASP A 158 12.02 10.77 55.46
N CYS A 159 13.24 11.08 55.02
CA CYS A 159 13.89 12.37 55.21
C CYS A 159 14.35 12.97 53.88
N SER A 160 13.70 12.58 52.78
CA SER A 160 14.05 13.02 51.43
C SER A 160 13.80 14.50 51.19
N ASN A 161 14.42 15.08 50.15
CA ASN A 161 14.25 16.50 49.80
C ASN A 161 14.55 17.42 50.99
N ASN A 162 15.74 17.27 51.55
CA ASN A 162 16.27 18.09 52.62
C ASN A 162 17.68 18.55 52.22
N ILE A 163 18.46 19.06 53.18
CA ILE A 163 19.83 19.51 52.95
C ILE A 163 20.83 18.75 53.83
N LEU A 164 20.54 17.48 54.15
CA LEU A 164 21.38 16.63 55.00
C LEU A 164 22.69 16.32 54.30
N THR A 165 23.82 16.49 55.00
CA THR A 165 25.15 16.10 54.50
C THR A 165 25.65 14.78 55.07
N SER A 166 25.01 14.29 56.13
CA SER A 166 25.29 13.01 56.77
C SER A 166 24.03 12.50 57.48
N LEU A 167 23.96 11.18 57.68
CA LEU A 167 22.86 10.54 58.39
C LEU A 167 23.39 9.36 59.21
N ASP A 168 23.31 9.45 60.53
CA ASP A 168 23.68 8.36 61.45
C ASP A 168 22.44 7.49 61.76
N LEU A 169 22.47 6.26 61.28
CA LEU A 169 21.39 5.28 61.40
C LEU A 169 21.57 4.33 62.60
N SER A 170 22.65 4.47 63.39
CA SER A 170 22.97 3.55 64.50
C SER A 170 21.92 3.53 65.62
N GLY A 171 21.12 4.60 65.75
CA GLY A 171 20.01 4.70 66.69
C GLY A 171 18.73 3.96 66.27
N SER A 172 18.66 3.47 65.02
CA SER A 172 17.45 2.90 64.42
C SER A 172 17.73 1.56 63.71
N PRO A 173 18.22 0.52 64.42
CA PRO A 173 18.63 -0.75 63.80
C PRO A 173 17.47 -1.58 63.20
N GLY A 174 16.22 -1.24 63.53
CA GLY A 174 15.01 -1.93 63.06
C GLY A 174 14.42 -1.40 61.74
N LEU A 175 15.11 -0.46 61.06
CA LEU A 175 14.62 0.12 59.81
C LEU A 175 14.36 -0.95 58.74
N SER A 176 13.16 -0.91 58.16
CA SER A 176 12.69 -1.76 57.07
C SER A 176 12.56 -1.00 55.74
N ARG A 177 12.35 0.33 55.82
CA ARG A 177 12.35 1.25 54.69
C ARG A 177 13.12 2.51 55.06
N LEU A 178 13.97 2.98 54.15
CA LEU A 178 14.72 4.21 54.29
C LEU A 178 14.66 4.99 52.99
N ASN A 179 14.09 6.18 53.04
CA ASN A 179 14.19 7.18 51.99
C ASN A 179 14.97 8.40 52.50
N CYS A 180 16.19 8.58 52.01
CA CYS A 180 17.00 9.77 52.24
C CYS A 180 17.44 10.43 50.93
N SER A 181 16.66 10.25 49.85
CA SER A 181 16.95 10.80 48.54
C SER A 181 16.93 12.32 48.50
N ALA A 182 17.54 12.92 47.47
CA ALA A 182 17.54 14.38 47.26
C ALA A 182 18.05 15.13 48.51
N ASN A 183 19.27 14.79 48.90
CA ASN A 183 20.03 15.41 49.98
C ASN A 183 21.47 15.65 49.46
N PHE A 184 22.40 15.96 50.36
CA PHE A 184 23.83 16.15 50.04
C PHE A 184 24.70 15.14 50.81
N ILE A 185 24.19 13.94 51.05
CA ILE A 185 24.88 12.91 51.85
C ILE A 185 26.07 12.38 51.06
N GLN A 186 27.26 12.41 51.67
CA GLN A 186 28.51 11.95 51.06
C GLN A 186 28.89 10.53 51.48
N ASP A 187 28.53 10.15 52.70
CA ASP A 187 28.78 8.82 53.27
C ASP A 187 27.53 8.33 54.02
N LEU A 188 27.15 7.08 53.78
CA LEU A 188 26.01 6.44 54.46
C LEU A 188 26.40 5.02 54.88
N ASN A 189 26.29 4.73 56.18
CA ASN A 189 26.51 3.38 56.71
C ASN A 189 25.16 2.69 56.98
N VAL A 190 24.87 1.64 56.23
CA VAL A 190 23.64 0.85 56.32
C VAL A 190 23.86 -0.58 56.83
N GLN A 191 25.11 -1.02 57.08
CA GLN A 191 25.47 -2.44 57.22
C GLN A 191 24.80 -3.17 58.39
N ASN A 192 24.29 -2.44 59.39
CA ASN A 192 23.61 -3.02 60.56
C ASN A 192 22.08 -3.08 60.41
N LEU A 193 21.53 -2.69 59.26
CA LEU A 193 20.09 -2.62 59.02
C LEU A 193 19.55 -3.90 58.35
N SER A 194 19.75 -5.06 58.99
CA SER A 194 19.38 -6.37 58.41
C SER A 194 17.89 -6.56 58.05
N ALA A 195 17.00 -5.73 58.60
CA ALA A 195 15.57 -5.71 58.29
C ALA A 195 15.22 -4.83 57.07
N LEU A 196 16.18 -4.06 56.54
CA LEU A 196 15.97 -3.10 55.46
C LEU A 196 15.60 -3.84 54.17
N SER A 197 14.42 -3.54 53.65
CA SER A 197 13.84 -4.14 52.45
C SER A 197 13.82 -3.17 51.27
N GLU A 198 13.78 -1.86 51.55
CA GLU A 198 13.76 -0.79 50.57
C GLU A 198 14.74 0.32 51.01
N LEU A 199 15.65 0.67 50.11
CA LEU A 199 16.65 1.71 50.31
C LEU A 199 16.63 2.69 49.13
N ASN A 200 16.30 3.94 49.40
CA ASN A 200 16.35 5.02 48.43
C ASN A 200 17.36 6.10 48.85
N VAL A 201 18.46 6.17 48.09
CA VAL A 201 19.58 7.10 48.29
C VAL A 201 19.88 7.95 47.05
N GLN A 202 18.98 7.96 46.06
CA GLN A 202 19.17 8.72 44.82
C GLN A 202 19.38 10.23 45.07
N TYR A 203 19.98 10.94 44.12
CA TYR A 203 20.23 12.39 44.22
C TYR A 203 20.95 12.76 45.54
N ASN A 204 22.10 12.13 45.76
CA ASN A 204 23.03 12.44 46.85
C ASN A 204 24.45 12.60 46.28
N GLN A 205 25.47 12.58 47.13
CA GLN A 205 26.88 12.73 46.76
C GLN A 205 27.70 11.51 47.20
N LEU A 206 27.07 10.34 47.25
CA LEU A 206 27.72 9.11 47.72
C LEU A 206 28.80 8.67 46.74
N SER A 207 30.02 8.44 47.23
CA SER A 207 31.13 7.93 46.42
C SER A 207 31.22 6.39 46.41
N THR A 208 30.70 5.75 47.46
CA THR A 208 30.61 4.29 47.60
C THR A 208 29.38 3.91 48.40
N LEU A 209 28.87 2.70 48.20
CA LEU A 209 27.77 2.15 49.00
C LEU A 209 28.02 0.68 49.31
N ASP A 210 28.07 0.34 50.60
CA ASP A 210 28.29 -1.03 51.06
C ASP A 210 27.01 -1.61 51.66
N LEU A 211 26.43 -2.61 50.97
CA LEU A 211 25.19 -3.28 51.35
C LEU A 211 25.42 -4.59 52.12
N SER A 212 26.65 -4.86 52.57
CA SER A 212 26.94 -6.03 53.41
C SER A 212 26.04 -6.01 54.65
N GLY A 213 25.51 -7.17 55.04
CA GLY A 213 24.53 -7.32 56.11
C GLY A 213 23.06 -7.06 55.73
N LEU A 214 22.76 -6.51 54.55
CA LEU A 214 21.38 -6.19 54.13
C LEU A 214 20.62 -7.39 53.51
N VAL A 215 20.49 -8.47 54.28
CA VAL A 215 19.92 -9.74 53.81
C VAL A 215 18.44 -9.66 53.38
N SER A 216 17.70 -8.65 53.82
CA SER A 216 16.28 -8.47 53.48
C SER A 216 16.05 -7.52 52.31
N LEU A 217 17.10 -6.92 51.75
CA LEU A 217 16.97 -5.87 50.74
C LEU A 217 16.39 -6.43 49.44
N VAL A 218 15.30 -5.83 48.97
CA VAL A 218 14.60 -6.20 47.73
C VAL A 218 14.72 -5.11 46.69
N TYR A 219 14.74 -3.84 47.12
CA TYR A 219 14.65 -2.67 46.24
C TYR A 219 15.71 -1.62 46.61
N LEU A 220 16.56 -1.27 45.64
CA LEU A 220 17.59 -0.23 45.77
C LEU A 220 17.50 0.80 44.64
N THR A 221 17.34 2.07 45.00
CA THR A 221 17.54 3.22 44.11
C THR A 221 18.71 4.07 44.59
N ALA A 222 19.77 4.11 43.78
CA ALA A 222 21.04 4.78 44.07
C ALA A 222 21.54 5.62 42.88
N TYR A 223 20.68 5.94 41.92
CA TYR A 223 21.03 6.74 40.76
C TYR A 223 21.33 8.20 41.12
N GLU A 224 22.02 8.92 40.22
CA GLU A 224 22.37 10.34 40.41
C GLU A 224 23.16 10.55 41.72
N ASN A 225 24.28 9.84 41.82
CA ASN A 225 25.29 9.96 42.86
C ASN A 225 26.69 9.98 42.20
N ASP A 226 27.75 9.95 43.01
CA ASP A 226 29.13 9.85 42.56
C ASP A 226 29.71 8.43 42.75
N LEU A 227 28.85 7.38 42.72
CA LEU A 227 29.24 6.03 43.12
C LEU A 227 30.27 5.45 42.15
N THR A 228 31.43 5.08 42.68
CA THR A 228 32.47 4.34 41.95
C THR A 228 32.37 2.83 42.19
N ASN A 229 31.70 2.42 43.27
CA ASN A 229 31.51 1.02 43.65
C ASN A 229 30.25 0.82 44.51
N ILE A 230 29.56 -0.31 44.30
CA ILE A 230 28.49 -0.80 45.16
C ILE A 230 28.84 -2.24 45.57
N VAL A 231 28.88 -2.52 46.88
CA VAL A 231 29.15 -3.87 47.40
C VAL A 231 27.84 -4.58 47.69
N LEU A 232 27.56 -5.68 46.97
CA LEU A 232 26.28 -6.43 47.04
C LEU A 232 26.31 -7.72 47.88
N ALA A 233 27.43 -8.03 48.56
CA ALA A 233 27.76 -9.38 49.04
C ALA A 233 26.64 -10.16 49.78
N ASP A 234 25.85 -9.50 50.63
CA ASP A 234 24.78 -10.14 51.41
C ASP A 234 23.36 -9.80 50.92
N ALA A 235 23.21 -8.99 49.88
CA ALA A 235 21.92 -8.53 49.34
C ALA A 235 21.25 -9.60 48.45
N VAL A 236 21.14 -10.83 48.96
CA VAL A 236 20.74 -12.04 48.20
C VAL A 236 19.28 -12.02 47.71
N ASN A 237 18.44 -11.19 48.32
CA ASN A 237 17.02 -11.04 47.97
C ASN A 237 16.74 -9.85 47.03
N LEU A 238 17.80 -9.16 46.57
CA LEU A 238 17.67 -7.98 45.73
C LEU A 238 17.02 -8.35 44.38
N GLN A 239 15.92 -7.68 44.06
CA GLN A 239 15.16 -7.87 42.82
C GLN A 239 15.26 -6.66 41.88
N PHE A 240 15.42 -5.47 42.45
CA PHE A 240 15.45 -4.20 41.72
C PHE A 240 16.69 -3.40 42.12
N LEU A 241 17.54 -3.10 41.14
CA LEU A 241 18.73 -2.28 41.31
C LEU A 241 18.77 -1.17 40.25
N PHE A 242 18.54 0.07 40.69
CA PHE A 242 18.63 1.26 39.85
C PHE A 242 19.79 2.14 40.30
N ALA A 243 20.91 2.11 39.56
CA ALA A 243 22.14 2.84 39.88
C ALA A 243 22.69 3.61 38.66
N TYR A 244 21.81 4.08 37.78
CA TYR A 244 22.18 4.88 36.62
C TYR A 244 22.73 6.26 36.99
N SER A 245 23.40 6.95 36.05
CA SER A 245 24.03 8.26 36.29
C SER A 245 24.98 8.23 37.50
N ASN A 246 26.00 7.40 37.44
CA ASN A 246 27.05 7.24 38.45
C ASN A 246 28.43 7.11 37.77
N GLN A 247 29.45 6.70 38.52
CA GLN A 247 30.83 6.54 38.05
C GLN A 247 31.33 5.08 38.18
N LEU A 248 30.42 4.10 38.12
CA LEU A 248 30.74 2.69 38.32
C LEU A 248 31.64 2.19 37.18
N THR A 249 32.75 1.54 37.55
CA THR A 249 33.69 0.91 36.60
C THR A 249 33.54 -0.62 36.53
N GLY A 250 32.89 -1.18 37.55
CA GLY A 250 32.47 -2.57 37.63
C GLY A 250 31.34 -2.73 38.64
N LEU A 251 30.63 -3.85 38.59
CA LEU A 251 29.59 -4.23 39.54
C LEU A 251 29.56 -5.75 39.68
N ASP A 252 29.79 -6.25 40.88
CA ASP A 252 29.77 -7.69 41.18
C ASP A 252 28.36 -8.15 41.53
N LEU A 253 27.74 -8.91 40.63
CA LEU A 253 26.38 -9.44 40.77
C LEU A 253 26.35 -10.89 41.31
N SER A 254 27.48 -11.44 41.76
CA SER A 254 27.58 -12.86 42.18
C SER A 254 26.63 -13.26 43.31
N ALA A 255 26.17 -12.32 44.13
CA ALA A 255 25.20 -12.53 45.19
C ALA A 255 23.73 -12.31 44.76
N SER A 256 23.47 -11.75 43.58
CA SER A 256 22.17 -11.18 43.17
C SER A 256 21.27 -12.17 42.42
N SER A 257 21.13 -13.40 42.92
CA SER A 257 20.40 -14.49 42.24
C SER A 257 18.89 -14.24 41.98
N GLN A 258 18.30 -13.30 42.70
CA GLN A 258 16.88 -12.93 42.57
C GLN A 258 16.65 -11.69 41.69
N LEU A 259 17.72 -11.12 41.11
CA LEU A 259 17.63 -9.87 40.35
C LEU A 259 16.74 -10.02 39.12
N LYS A 260 15.79 -9.09 38.96
CA LYS A 260 14.84 -9.02 37.84
C LYS A 260 15.03 -7.77 37.00
N TYR A 261 15.36 -6.65 37.64
CA TYR A 261 15.55 -5.35 36.99
C TYR A 261 16.91 -4.79 37.37
N LEU A 262 17.74 -4.55 36.37
CA LEU A 262 19.04 -3.91 36.53
C LEU A 262 19.14 -2.72 35.59
N ASP A 263 19.23 -1.52 36.16
CA ASP A 263 19.53 -0.29 35.43
C ASP A 263 20.82 0.33 35.96
N VAL A 264 21.86 0.27 35.13
CA VAL A 264 23.20 0.84 35.38
C VAL A 264 23.65 1.71 34.21
N ARG A 265 22.71 2.28 33.46
CA ARG A 265 23.04 3.18 32.35
C ARG A 265 23.78 4.45 32.80
N PHE A 266 24.47 5.12 31.89
CA PHE A 266 25.27 6.31 32.19
C PHE A 266 26.29 6.07 33.33
N ASN A 267 27.13 5.05 33.13
CA ASN A 267 28.26 4.70 34.02
C ASN A 267 29.54 4.55 33.18
N MET A 268 30.58 3.93 33.75
CA MET A 268 31.88 3.69 33.11
C MET A 268 32.21 2.18 33.05
N LEU A 269 31.21 1.31 32.98
CA LEU A 269 31.39 -0.14 32.98
C LEU A 269 32.09 -0.60 31.69
N SER A 270 33.16 -1.37 31.82
CA SER A 270 33.84 -2.02 30.68
C SER A 270 33.30 -3.43 30.36
N GLY A 271 32.53 -3.98 31.29
CA GLY A 271 31.88 -5.28 31.21
C GLY A 271 30.93 -5.47 32.38
N ILE A 272 30.00 -6.40 32.25
CA ILE A 272 29.07 -6.79 33.31
C ILE A 272 28.81 -8.30 33.20
N ASP A 273 28.95 -9.01 34.31
CA ASP A 273 28.64 -10.44 34.39
C ASP A 273 27.26 -10.62 35.01
N VAL A 274 26.28 -10.97 34.18
CA VAL A 274 24.89 -11.22 34.58
C VAL A 274 24.56 -12.72 34.68
N SER A 275 25.57 -13.60 34.64
CA SER A 275 25.37 -15.06 34.69
C SER A 275 24.77 -15.54 36.01
N ALA A 276 24.99 -14.81 37.10
CA ALA A 276 24.40 -15.08 38.41
C ALA A 276 22.92 -14.67 38.52
N SER A 277 22.36 -13.98 37.52
CA SER A 277 21.01 -13.38 37.54
C SER A 277 20.08 -14.00 36.48
N PRO A 278 19.75 -15.31 36.55
CA PRO A 278 19.00 -16.00 35.49
C PRO A 278 17.54 -15.54 35.32
N ASN A 279 16.98 -14.88 36.35
CA ASN A 279 15.60 -14.36 36.35
C ASN A 279 15.50 -12.91 35.85
N LEU A 280 16.58 -12.37 35.27
CA LEU A 280 16.61 -11.01 34.77
C LEU A 280 15.57 -10.83 33.67
N TYR A 281 14.64 -9.90 33.90
CA TYR A 281 13.55 -9.55 32.99
C TYR A 281 13.92 -8.31 32.17
N GLU A 282 14.63 -7.36 32.78
CA GLU A 282 15.09 -6.13 32.13
C GLU A 282 16.55 -5.85 32.48
N LEU A 283 17.34 -5.55 31.45
CA LEU A 283 18.74 -5.16 31.55
C LEU A 283 18.98 -3.87 30.78
N SER A 284 19.29 -2.80 31.50
CA SER A 284 19.64 -1.49 30.94
C SER A 284 21.09 -1.15 31.33
N VAL A 285 21.97 -1.25 30.34
CA VAL A 285 23.42 -1.01 30.44
C VAL A 285 23.89 0.02 29.41
N ASP A 286 22.95 0.81 28.89
CA ASP A 286 23.23 1.81 27.87
C ASP A 286 24.18 2.92 28.35
N SER A 287 24.91 3.54 27.42
CA SER A 287 25.86 4.62 27.71
C SER A 287 26.94 4.20 28.73
N ASN A 288 27.66 3.13 28.40
CA ASN A 288 28.80 2.59 29.14
C ASN A 288 29.99 2.36 28.19
N GLN A 289 30.97 1.55 28.58
CA GLN A 289 32.14 1.19 27.78
C GLN A 289 32.24 -0.33 27.57
N ILE A 290 31.10 -1.03 27.53
CA ILE A 290 31.04 -2.49 27.49
C ILE A 290 31.49 -2.99 26.12
N ALA A 291 32.52 -3.84 26.11
CA ALA A 291 33.05 -4.45 24.89
C ALA A 291 32.47 -5.83 24.59
N THR A 292 32.04 -6.56 25.62
CA THR A 292 31.45 -7.88 25.52
C THR A 292 30.32 -8.05 26.52
N LEU A 293 29.20 -8.61 26.10
CA LEU A 293 28.04 -8.88 26.94
C LEU A 293 27.61 -10.34 26.77
N ASN A 294 27.69 -11.13 27.84
CA ASN A 294 27.30 -12.54 27.85
C ASN A 294 25.91 -12.69 28.48
N LEU A 295 24.93 -13.12 27.68
CA LEU A 295 23.52 -13.26 28.08
C LEU A 295 23.02 -14.71 28.11
N GLN A 296 23.93 -15.68 28.07
CA GLN A 296 23.60 -17.10 27.89
C GLN A 296 22.82 -17.71 29.06
N SER A 297 22.80 -17.06 30.22
CA SER A 297 22.04 -17.51 31.40
C SER A 297 20.70 -16.78 31.58
N ASN A 298 20.37 -15.82 30.72
CA ASN A 298 19.27 -14.87 30.92
C ASN A 298 18.09 -15.14 29.97
N ALA A 299 17.58 -16.36 29.97
CA ALA A 299 16.50 -16.79 29.06
C ALA A 299 15.16 -16.06 29.31
N ALA A 300 14.97 -15.49 30.50
CA ALA A 300 13.77 -14.73 30.87
C ALA A 300 13.81 -13.24 30.44
N LEU A 301 14.90 -12.80 29.80
CA LEU A 301 15.09 -11.41 29.43
C LEU A 301 14.03 -10.97 28.41
N HIS A 302 13.33 -9.90 28.72
CA HIS A 302 12.25 -9.33 27.91
C HIS A 302 12.63 -8.00 27.28
N VAL A 303 13.39 -7.17 28.02
CA VAL A 303 13.90 -5.88 27.55
C VAL A 303 15.42 -5.85 27.70
N LEU A 304 16.11 -5.53 26.61
CA LEU A 304 17.56 -5.34 26.58
C LEU A 304 17.90 -3.98 25.95
N SER A 305 18.49 -3.10 26.76
CA SER A 305 19.07 -1.84 26.32
C SER A 305 20.58 -1.85 26.56
N CYS A 306 21.35 -1.97 25.48
CA CYS A 306 22.81 -1.99 25.51
C CYS A 306 23.43 -0.99 24.51
N ASN A 307 22.66 0.02 24.09
CA ASN A 307 23.11 1.06 23.17
C ASN A 307 24.19 1.98 23.74
N ASN A 308 24.91 2.70 22.88
CA ASN A 308 26.02 3.58 23.27
C ASN A 308 27.09 2.84 24.10
N ASN A 309 27.59 1.73 23.54
CA ASN A 309 28.68 0.94 24.10
C ASN A 309 29.73 0.69 23.00
N VAL A 310 30.63 -0.27 23.22
CA VAL A 310 31.66 -0.64 22.24
C VAL A 310 31.59 -2.12 21.89
N LEU A 311 30.38 -2.71 21.93
CA LEU A 311 30.14 -4.12 21.61
C LEU A 311 30.55 -4.43 20.17
N THR A 312 31.29 -5.52 19.98
CA THR A 312 31.69 -6.01 18.64
C THR A 312 30.86 -7.20 18.16
N ALA A 313 30.23 -7.90 19.11
CA ALA A 313 29.31 -9.01 18.87
C ALA A 313 28.25 -9.03 19.97
N LEU A 314 27.07 -9.54 19.62
CA LEU A 314 25.96 -9.76 20.53
C LEU A 314 25.27 -11.08 20.16
N ASP A 315 25.36 -12.08 21.05
CA ASP A 315 24.72 -13.38 20.86
C ASP A 315 23.45 -13.46 21.70
N LEU A 316 22.31 -13.60 21.01
CA LEU A 316 20.96 -13.64 21.58
C LEU A 316 20.29 -15.02 21.43
N SER A 317 21.05 -16.05 21.03
CA SER A 317 20.53 -17.39 20.74
C SER A 317 19.83 -18.07 21.93
N ASN A 318 20.14 -17.65 23.16
CA ASN A 318 19.53 -18.15 24.39
C ASN A 318 18.57 -17.16 25.06
N ASN A 319 18.08 -16.15 24.32
CA ASN A 319 17.19 -15.11 24.85
C ASN A 319 15.84 -15.01 24.09
N PRO A 320 15.09 -16.11 23.89
CA PRO A 320 13.90 -16.13 23.01
C PRO A 320 12.70 -15.29 23.51
N SER A 321 12.75 -14.79 24.74
CA SER A 321 11.69 -13.96 25.35
C SER A 321 11.86 -12.46 25.13
N VAL A 322 12.95 -12.03 24.47
CA VAL A 322 13.20 -10.60 24.19
C VAL A 322 12.10 -10.07 23.28
N TYR A 323 11.45 -9.01 23.75
CA TYR A 323 10.42 -8.26 23.04
C TYR A 323 10.95 -6.92 22.53
N SER A 324 11.82 -6.26 23.31
CA SER A 324 12.44 -4.98 22.97
C SER A 324 13.95 -5.07 23.05
N LEU A 325 14.61 -4.82 21.92
CA LEU A 325 16.07 -4.82 21.79
C LEU A 325 16.55 -3.45 21.30
N ASN A 326 17.37 -2.77 22.10
CA ASN A 326 18.15 -1.62 21.65
C ASN A 326 19.66 -1.90 21.81
N CYS A 327 20.33 -2.11 20.68
CA CYS A 327 21.77 -2.31 20.58
C CYS A 327 22.45 -1.27 19.67
N SER A 328 21.77 -0.14 19.42
CA SER A 328 22.27 0.94 18.57
C SER A 328 23.56 1.58 19.10
N ASN A 329 24.32 2.27 18.26
CA ASN A 329 25.55 2.97 18.64
C ASN A 329 26.57 2.05 19.32
N ASN A 330 26.96 0.99 18.59
CA ASN A 330 27.97 0.01 18.97
C ASN A 330 28.90 -0.26 17.77
N ASN A 331 29.73 -1.30 17.84
CA ASN A 331 30.62 -1.73 16.75
C ASN A 331 30.25 -3.14 16.24
N LEU A 332 28.97 -3.51 16.25
CA LEU A 332 28.51 -4.83 15.82
C LEU A 332 28.77 -5.02 14.33
N ALA A 333 29.46 -6.11 13.95
CA ALA A 333 29.70 -6.46 12.53
C ALA A 333 28.60 -7.33 11.91
N SER A 334 27.84 -8.03 12.77
CA SER A 334 26.73 -8.89 12.41
C SER A 334 25.70 -8.89 13.54
N LEU A 335 24.44 -9.13 13.20
CA LEU A 335 23.36 -9.33 14.16
C LEU A 335 22.44 -10.44 13.66
N ASP A 336 22.09 -11.37 14.55
CA ASP A 336 21.12 -12.43 14.30
C ASP A 336 19.99 -12.31 15.33
N ILE A 337 18.79 -12.02 14.85
CA ILE A 337 17.58 -11.94 15.67
C ILE A 337 16.60 -13.08 15.39
N SER A 338 16.96 -14.05 14.54
CA SER A 338 16.06 -15.13 14.08
C SER A 338 15.49 -16.01 15.20
N THR A 339 16.14 -16.04 16.36
CA THR A 339 15.69 -16.79 17.54
C THR A 339 14.68 -16.02 18.41
N LEU A 340 14.43 -14.75 18.12
CA LEU A 340 13.61 -13.84 18.94
C LEU A 340 12.15 -13.80 18.47
N ALA A 341 11.46 -14.93 18.53
CA ALA A 341 10.11 -15.09 17.97
C ALA A 341 9.05 -14.08 18.49
N ASN A 342 9.27 -13.46 19.65
CA ASN A 342 8.37 -12.47 20.26
C ASN A 342 8.84 -11.02 20.09
N LEU A 343 9.85 -10.75 19.28
CA LEU A 343 10.43 -9.42 19.10
C LEU A 343 9.39 -8.45 18.50
N GLY A 344 9.04 -7.42 19.26
CA GLY A 344 8.13 -6.35 18.83
C GLY A 344 8.84 -5.07 18.40
N LEU A 345 10.05 -4.83 18.90
CA LEU A 345 10.88 -3.67 18.58
C LEU A 345 12.36 -4.04 18.53
N VAL A 346 13.05 -3.59 17.47
CA VAL A 346 14.50 -3.65 17.37
C VAL A 346 15.09 -2.33 16.88
N ASP A 347 16.11 -1.84 17.60
CA ASP A 347 16.98 -0.76 17.16
C ASP A 347 18.44 -1.22 17.22
N CYS A 348 19.04 -1.34 16.04
CA CYS A 348 20.44 -1.71 15.84
C CYS A 348 21.19 -0.66 15.00
N ALA A 349 20.66 0.57 14.92
CA ALA A 349 21.25 1.64 14.12
C ALA A 349 22.65 2.05 14.60
N ASN A 350 23.45 2.68 13.73
CA ASN A 350 24.80 3.17 14.02
C ASN A 350 25.72 2.04 14.52
N ASN A 351 25.89 1.02 13.69
CA ASN A 351 26.80 -0.09 13.91
C ASN A 351 27.66 -0.32 12.64
N GLN A 352 28.29 -1.49 12.52
CA GLN A 352 29.06 -1.90 11.35
C GLN A 352 28.45 -3.17 10.71
N ILE A 353 27.13 -3.36 10.87
CA ILE A 353 26.44 -4.61 10.52
C ILE A 353 26.47 -4.78 9.01
N SER A 354 27.14 -5.83 8.55
CA SER A 354 27.14 -6.26 7.14
C SER A 354 26.28 -7.49 6.90
N THR A 355 26.07 -8.30 7.94
CA THR A 355 25.22 -9.49 7.93
C THR A 355 24.13 -9.32 8.98
N PHE A 356 22.89 -9.08 8.54
CA PHE A 356 21.72 -8.99 9.40
C PHE A 356 20.77 -10.14 9.09
N ILE A 357 20.58 -11.05 10.06
CA ILE A 357 19.68 -12.19 9.94
C ILE A 357 18.41 -11.87 10.72
N VAL A 358 17.32 -11.60 9.98
CA VAL A 358 16.02 -11.24 10.54
C VAL A 358 15.24 -12.49 10.94
N GLY A 359 14.79 -13.31 9.99
CA GLY A 359 13.97 -14.50 10.27
C GLY A 359 12.50 -14.17 10.54
N ASN A 360 11.78 -15.08 11.21
CA ASN A 360 10.33 -14.99 11.38
C ASN A 360 9.91 -14.14 12.58
N HIS A 361 9.29 -12.99 12.33
CA HIS A 361 8.79 -12.12 13.39
C HIS A 361 7.34 -11.66 13.12
N PRO A 362 6.34 -12.45 13.54
CA PRO A 362 4.93 -12.18 13.25
C PRO A 362 4.33 -11.05 14.11
N VAL A 363 5.13 -10.40 14.96
CA VAL A 363 4.69 -9.30 15.84
C VAL A 363 5.62 -8.09 15.80
N LEU A 364 6.65 -8.09 14.94
CA LEU A 364 7.62 -7.00 14.87
C LEU A 364 6.96 -5.77 14.23
N GLY A 365 6.75 -4.73 15.04
CA GLY A 365 6.11 -3.48 14.60
C GLY A 365 7.11 -2.38 14.22
N THR A 366 8.28 -2.37 14.84
CA THR A 366 9.29 -1.30 14.66
C THR A 366 10.68 -1.89 14.45
N MET A 367 11.30 -1.54 13.32
CA MET A 367 12.69 -1.90 13.01
C MET A 367 13.50 -0.67 12.64
N SER A 368 14.64 -0.48 13.31
CA SER A 368 15.66 0.50 12.98
C SER A 368 17.00 -0.20 12.80
N CYS A 369 17.56 -0.13 11.60
CA CYS A 369 18.86 -0.67 11.22
C CYS A 369 19.72 0.36 10.45
N SER A 370 19.39 1.65 10.54
CA SER A 370 20.07 2.71 9.81
C SER A 370 21.54 2.88 10.18
N ASN A 371 22.36 3.46 9.31
CA ASN A 371 23.80 3.70 9.51
C ASN A 371 24.55 2.39 9.82
N ASN A 372 24.52 1.48 8.86
CA ASN A 372 25.19 0.18 8.90
C ASN A 372 25.84 -0.11 7.52
N GLN A 373 26.20 -1.37 7.25
CA GLN A 373 26.82 -1.81 6.00
C GLN A 373 26.00 -2.93 5.33
N ILE A 374 24.69 -2.99 5.60
CA ILE A 374 23.79 -4.06 5.17
C ILE A 374 23.57 -3.96 3.66
N SER A 375 23.77 -5.06 2.93
CA SER A 375 23.51 -5.14 1.48
C SER A 375 22.26 -5.93 1.12
N VAL A 376 21.80 -6.82 2.01
CA VAL A 376 20.59 -7.64 1.84
C VAL A 376 19.76 -7.54 3.11
N LEU A 377 18.49 -7.18 2.96
CA LEU A 377 17.51 -7.11 4.05
C LEU A 377 16.26 -7.89 3.63
N ASP A 378 16.11 -9.08 4.20
CA ASP A 378 14.94 -9.94 3.98
C ASP A 378 13.86 -9.65 5.03
N LEU A 379 12.69 -9.20 4.57
CA LEU A 379 11.52 -8.84 5.37
C LEU A 379 10.29 -9.70 5.03
N SER A 380 10.48 -10.80 4.29
CA SER A 380 9.39 -11.65 3.80
C SER A 380 8.54 -12.27 4.92
N GLU A 381 9.13 -12.46 6.11
CA GLU A 381 8.46 -13.01 7.29
C GLU A 381 8.19 -11.97 8.41
N THR A 382 8.05 -10.68 8.06
CA THR A 382 7.72 -9.59 9.00
C THR A 382 6.46 -8.80 8.61
N PRO A 383 5.28 -9.43 8.48
CA PRO A 383 4.10 -8.82 7.84
C PRO A 383 3.43 -7.69 8.64
N TYR A 384 3.78 -7.50 9.92
CA TYR A 384 3.18 -6.50 10.82
C TYR A 384 4.07 -5.27 11.05
N LEU A 385 5.11 -5.09 10.24
CA LEU A 385 5.99 -3.94 10.35
C LEU A 385 5.21 -2.65 10.05
N VAL A 386 5.26 -1.69 10.98
CA VAL A 386 4.61 -0.38 10.89
C VAL A 386 5.62 0.70 10.57
N LEU A 387 6.82 0.61 11.16
CA LEU A 387 7.90 1.57 10.98
C LEU A 387 9.20 0.84 10.63
N LEU A 388 9.80 1.23 9.50
CA LEU A 388 11.10 0.74 9.04
C LEU A 388 12.09 1.88 8.79
N LYS A 389 13.20 1.89 9.52
CA LYS A 389 14.34 2.77 9.25
C LYS A 389 15.53 1.93 8.83
N CYS A 390 15.89 1.98 7.55
CA CYS A 390 17.02 1.26 6.96
C CYS A 390 18.00 2.19 6.21
N ALA A 391 17.93 3.49 6.49
CA ALA A 391 18.77 4.51 5.87
C ALA A 391 20.28 4.30 6.06
N GLN A 392 21.11 4.87 5.18
CA GLN A 392 22.57 4.87 5.29
C GLN A 392 23.13 3.43 5.39
N ASN A 393 22.84 2.62 4.39
CA ASN A 393 23.28 1.24 4.23
C ASN A 393 23.79 1.01 2.79
N ASN A 394 24.05 -0.25 2.40
CA ASN A 394 24.44 -0.64 1.04
C ASN A 394 23.32 -1.41 0.33
N LEU A 395 22.05 -1.16 0.66
CA LEU A 395 20.92 -1.90 0.11
C LEU A 395 20.72 -1.55 -1.37
N THR A 396 20.55 -2.57 -2.20
CA THR A 396 20.23 -2.41 -3.63
C THR A 396 18.76 -2.66 -3.94
N THR A 397 18.10 -3.50 -3.15
CA THR A 397 16.70 -3.93 -3.29
C THR A 397 16.15 -4.32 -1.93
N VAL A 398 14.86 -4.04 -1.69
CA VAL A 398 14.08 -4.55 -0.57
C VAL A 398 12.68 -4.84 -1.11
N ASP A 399 12.12 -6.00 -0.78
CA ASP A 399 10.75 -6.34 -1.12
C ASP A 399 9.80 -5.81 -0.04
N PHE A 400 8.98 -4.82 -0.40
CA PHE A 400 7.98 -4.22 0.49
C PHE A 400 6.58 -4.84 0.32
N SER A 401 6.40 -5.78 -0.62
CA SER A 401 5.09 -6.29 -1.05
C SER A 401 4.28 -6.93 0.08
N MET A 402 4.95 -7.53 1.06
CA MET A 402 4.30 -8.19 2.19
C MET A 402 4.00 -7.25 3.38
N LEU A 403 4.51 -6.02 3.36
CA LEU A 403 4.46 -5.07 4.48
C LEU A 403 3.20 -4.18 4.45
N HIS A 404 2.02 -4.81 4.40
CA HIS A 404 0.72 -4.12 4.22
C HIS A 404 0.37 -3.13 5.36
N THR A 405 1.00 -3.27 6.54
CA THR A 405 0.80 -2.38 7.70
C THR A 405 1.79 -1.21 7.75
N LEU A 406 2.74 -1.15 6.82
CA LEU A 406 3.80 -0.14 6.81
C LEU A 406 3.21 1.27 6.67
N GLN A 407 3.67 2.16 7.53
CA GLN A 407 3.19 3.54 7.66
C GLN A 407 4.30 4.56 7.47
N ASP A 408 5.50 4.24 7.94
CA ASP A 408 6.68 5.10 7.94
C ASP A 408 7.89 4.29 7.46
N VAL A 409 8.54 4.76 6.39
CA VAL A 409 9.78 4.19 5.89
C VAL A 409 10.84 5.27 5.64
N ASP A 410 12.03 5.05 6.18
CA ASP A 410 13.24 5.80 5.82
C ASP A 410 14.28 4.86 5.24
N CYS A 411 14.48 4.96 3.93
CA CYS A 411 15.39 4.17 3.13
C CYS A 411 16.47 5.03 2.44
N SER A 412 16.67 6.26 2.94
CA SER A 412 17.65 7.21 2.39
C SER A 412 19.10 6.70 2.43
N GLY A 413 19.99 7.21 1.59
CA GLY A 413 21.42 6.90 1.68
C GLY A 413 21.77 5.44 1.36
N ASN A 414 21.12 4.84 0.37
CA ASN A 414 21.35 3.46 -0.08
C ASN A 414 21.76 3.43 -1.57
N GLN A 415 21.71 2.24 -2.18
CA GLN A 415 22.08 1.99 -3.58
C GLN A 415 20.89 1.46 -4.40
N PHE A 416 19.66 1.84 -4.03
CA PHE A 416 18.46 1.40 -4.73
C PHE A 416 18.44 1.88 -6.18
N THR A 417 17.99 1.03 -7.11
CA THR A 417 17.69 1.41 -8.50
C THR A 417 16.21 1.63 -8.74
N GLY A 418 15.35 0.99 -7.93
CA GLY A 418 13.90 1.14 -7.95
C GLY A 418 13.33 0.93 -6.55
N LEU A 419 12.23 1.59 -6.25
CA LEU A 419 11.46 1.42 -5.02
C LEU A 419 9.99 1.18 -5.39
N ASP A 420 9.38 0.11 -4.88
CA ASP A 420 7.98 -0.19 -5.11
C ASP A 420 7.22 -0.28 -3.79
N PHE A 421 6.28 0.64 -3.61
CA PHE A 421 5.40 0.74 -2.46
C PHE A 421 3.92 0.50 -2.80
N SER A 422 3.61 0.00 -4.00
CA SER A 422 2.24 -0.19 -4.50
C SER A 422 1.36 -1.08 -3.62
N GLN A 423 1.97 -1.98 -2.83
CA GLN A 423 1.28 -2.89 -1.91
C GLN A 423 1.24 -2.37 -0.45
N ASN A 424 1.57 -1.10 -0.20
CA ASN A 424 1.62 -0.51 1.14
C ASN A 424 0.52 0.56 1.33
N PRO A 425 -0.77 0.18 1.48
CA PRO A 425 -1.91 1.11 1.47
C PRO A 425 -2.03 1.99 2.72
N ASN A 426 -1.19 1.80 3.73
CA ASN A 426 -1.16 2.63 4.95
C ASN A 426 0.04 3.59 4.97
N LEU A 427 0.86 3.59 3.91
CA LEU A 427 2.11 4.34 3.86
C LEU A 427 1.81 5.83 3.69
N TYR A 428 2.10 6.62 4.73
CA TYR A 428 1.92 8.07 4.71
C TYR A 428 3.25 8.82 4.79
N PHE A 429 4.34 8.18 5.22
CA PHE A 429 5.66 8.82 5.28
C PHE A 429 6.75 7.98 4.61
N VAL A 430 7.47 8.59 3.67
CA VAL A 430 8.56 7.95 2.92
C VAL A 430 9.72 8.93 2.78
N GLN A 431 10.91 8.51 3.21
CA GLN A 431 12.17 9.20 2.94
C GLN A 431 13.10 8.31 2.12
N TYR A 432 13.54 8.82 0.98
CA TYR A 432 14.34 8.10 -0.03
C TYR A 432 15.50 8.94 -0.59
N SER A 433 15.83 10.09 0.03
CA SER A 433 16.97 10.93 -0.34
C SER A 433 18.29 10.15 -0.38
N ASP A 434 19.31 10.71 -1.02
CA ASP A 434 20.67 10.17 -1.06
C ASP A 434 20.78 8.76 -1.66
N ASN A 435 19.89 8.41 -2.59
CA ASN A 435 19.96 7.20 -3.41
C ASN A 435 20.40 7.55 -4.84
N PRO A 436 21.71 7.66 -5.14
CA PRO A 436 22.18 8.23 -6.40
C PRO A 436 21.91 7.38 -7.65
N LEU A 437 21.57 6.10 -7.48
CA LEU A 437 21.28 5.15 -8.57
C LEU A 437 19.77 4.97 -8.81
N LEU A 438 18.92 5.62 -8.02
CA LEU A 438 17.47 5.44 -8.03
C LEU A 438 16.87 6.04 -9.30
N GLN A 439 16.31 5.18 -10.14
CA GLN A 439 15.77 5.53 -11.45
C GLN A 439 14.24 5.65 -11.43
N ASN A 440 13.59 4.86 -10.59
CA ASN A 440 12.13 4.80 -10.49
C ASN A 440 11.64 4.67 -9.04
N ILE A 441 10.47 5.24 -8.76
CA ILE A 441 9.75 5.06 -7.50
C ILE A 441 8.28 4.83 -7.84
N ASN A 442 7.66 3.80 -7.27
CA ASN A 442 6.23 3.53 -7.37
C ASN A 442 5.57 3.77 -6.00
N LEU A 443 4.76 4.83 -5.90
CA LEU A 443 3.97 5.20 -4.73
C LEU A 443 2.46 5.04 -4.97
N LYS A 444 2.04 4.41 -6.08
CA LYS A 444 0.62 4.19 -6.39
C LYS A 444 0.02 3.11 -5.49
N ASN A 445 -0.33 3.49 -4.27
CA ASN A 445 -0.74 2.59 -3.19
C ASN A 445 -2.13 2.93 -2.60
N GLY A 446 -2.79 3.95 -3.14
CA GLY A 446 -4.10 4.44 -2.70
C GLY A 446 -4.05 5.29 -1.42
N ALA A 447 -2.86 5.61 -0.90
CA ALA A 447 -2.66 6.45 0.27
C ALA A 447 -2.09 7.81 -0.13
N TYR A 448 -2.42 8.84 0.63
CA TYR A 448 -1.79 10.15 0.48
C TYR A 448 -0.48 10.18 1.26
N GLN A 449 0.65 10.44 0.60
CA GLN A 449 1.91 10.63 1.32
C GLN A 449 2.03 12.07 1.84
N GLU A 450 2.31 12.22 3.14
CA GLU A 450 2.59 13.51 3.75
C GLU A 450 3.92 14.04 3.22
N ILE A 451 3.82 14.99 2.30
CA ILE A 451 5.00 15.49 1.61
C ILE A 451 5.72 16.52 2.47
N LEU A 452 6.79 16.10 3.14
CA LEU A 452 7.79 17.03 3.70
C LEU A 452 8.68 17.53 2.57
N PHE A 453 8.17 18.42 1.72
CA PHE A 453 8.97 19.05 0.67
C PHE A 453 10.07 19.93 1.28
N SER A 454 11.25 19.36 1.43
CA SER A 454 12.47 20.15 1.34
C SER A 454 12.98 19.96 -0.09
N GLY A 455 13.11 21.04 -0.88
CA GLY A 455 13.63 20.94 -2.27
C GLY A 455 15.03 20.31 -2.38
N THR A 456 15.66 19.95 -1.26
CA THR A 456 16.92 19.23 -1.13
C THR A 456 16.81 17.72 -1.36
N ASP A 457 15.66 17.08 -1.13
CA ASP A 457 15.56 15.61 -1.23
C ASP A 457 15.79 15.13 -2.67
N PHE A 458 15.18 15.79 -3.66
CA PHE A 458 15.32 15.44 -5.08
C PHE A 458 16.68 15.80 -5.69
N ALA A 459 17.39 16.79 -5.12
CA ALA A 459 18.73 17.16 -5.58
C ALA A 459 19.76 16.03 -5.42
N THR A 460 19.45 15.07 -4.55
CA THR A 460 20.30 13.90 -4.24
C THR A 460 20.00 12.68 -5.11
N LEU A 461 19.04 12.79 -6.05
CA LEU A 461 18.55 11.71 -6.91
C LEU A 461 18.83 11.99 -8.40
N PRO A 462 20.10 12.10 -8.82
CA PRO A 462 20.47 12.51 -10.19
C PRO A 462 20.03 11.53 -11.29
N ALA A 463 19.71 10.28 -10.93
CA ALA A 463 19.27 9.25 -11.87
C ALA A 463 17.74 9.10 -11.97
N LEU A 464 16.98 9.82 -11.13
CA LEU A 464 15.53 9.63 -11.06
C LEU A 464 14.86 10.13 -12.35
N GLY A 465 14.33 9.17 -13.11
CA GLY A 465 13.66 9.42 -14.39
C GLY A 465 12.15 9.21 -14.34
N PHE A 466 11.66 8.44 -13.35
CA PHE A 466 10.24 8.08 -13.27
C PHE A 466 9.70 8.06 -11.83
N LEU A 467 8.48 8.57 -11.66
CA LEU A 467 7.72 8.54 -10.41
C LEU A 467 6.27 8.12 -10.71
N CYS A 468 5.86 6.92 -10.26
CA CYS A 468 4.47 6.48 -10.35
C CYS A 468 3.69 6.91 -9.11
N LEU A 469 2.56 7.61 -9.29
CA LEU A 469 1.74 8.15 -8.20
C LEU A 469 0.27 7.79 -8.37
N ASP A 470 -0.51 8.00 -7.31
CA ASP A 470 -1.96 8.05 -7.42
C ASP A 470 -2.43 9.33 -8.14
N ASP A 471 -3.54 9.23 -8.89
CA ASP A 471 -4.02 10.32 -9.76
C ASP A 471 -4.26 11.63 -8.99
N PHE A 472 -4.67 11.52 -7.72
CA PHE A 472 -4.94 12.66 -6.85
C PHE A 472 -3.68 13.38 -6.35
N GLU A 473 -2.48 12.78 -6.49
CA GLU A 473 -1.20 13.36 -6.03
C GLU A 473 -0.40 14.00 -7.17
N ILE A 474 -0.58 13.55 -8.41
CA ILE A 474 0.22 13.95 -9.58
C ILE A 474 0.35 15.48 -9.67
N SER A 475 -0.77 16.21 -9.65
CA SER A 475 -0.77 17.67 -9.79
C SER A 475 0.05 18.40 -8.73
N ILE A 476 0.12 17.86 -7.50
CA ILE A 476 0.90 18.43 -6.40
C ILE A 476 2.38 18.19 -6.67
N TYR A 477 2.77 16.96 -7.02
CA TYR A 477 4.16 16.60 -7.32
C TYR A 477 4.70 17.33 -8.54
N GLU A 478 3.95 17.42 -9.64
CA GLU A 478 4.35 18.18 -10.83
C GLU A 478 4.62 19.64 -10.52
N SER A 479 3.74 20.27 -9.73
CA SER A 479 3.89 21.68 -9.36
C SER A 479 5.17 21.98 -8.57
N VAL A 480 5.67 20.99 -7.82
CA VAL A 480 6.86 21.14 -6.98
C VAL A 480 8.14 20.63 -7.67
N LEU A 481 8.05 19.57 -8.48
CA LEU A 481 9.20 18.92 -9.08
C LEU A 481 9.58 19.46 -10.45
N ALA A 482 8.64 20.02 -11.23
CA ALA A 482 8.96 20.57 -12.54
C ALA A 482 10.11 21.61 -12.53
N PRO A 483 10.25 22.50 -11.51
CA PRO A 483 11.40 23.40 -11.40
C PRO A 483 12.73 22.73 -11.03
N ILE A 484 12.69 21.53 -10.43
CA ILE A 484 13.86 20.84 -9.84
C ILE A 484 14.38 19.74 -10.78
N LEU A 485 13.47 18.94 -11.34
CA LEU A 485 13.75 17.81 -12.22
C LEU A 485 12.89 17.93 -13.50
N PRO A 486 13.28 18.78 -14.47
CA PRO A 486 12.45 19.08 -15.64
C PRO A 486 12.27 17.90 -16.62
N ASN A 487 13.06 16.82 -16.46
CA ASN A 487 12.99 15.61 -17.27
C ASN A 487 12.35 14.43 -16.52
N LEU A 488 11.87 14.64 -15.28
CA LEU A 488 11.21 13.60 -14.51
C LEU A 488 9.85 13.30 -15.12
N ILE A 489 9.59 12.04 -15.43
CA ILE A 489 8.28 11.57 -15.87
C ILE A 489 7.45 11.22 -14.63
N ILE A 490 6.28 11.83 -14.50
CA ILE A 490 5.33 11.58 -13.40
C ILE A 490 4.00 11.15 -14.04
N ASN A 491 3.49 9.97 -13.70
CA ASN A 491 2.13 9.55 -14.08
C ASN A 491 1.63 8.42 -13.15
N SER A 492 0.46 7.86 -13.43
CA SER A 492 -0.13 6.76 -12.67
C SER A 492 -0.02 5.38 -13.36
N TYR A 493 0.70 5.30 -14.48
CA TYR A 493 0.88 4.06 -15.24
C TYR A 493 2.19 3.37 -14.85
N CYS A 494 2.12 2.54 -13.82
CA CYS A 494 3.31 1.92 -13.21
C CYS A 494 3.88 0.72 -13.99
N SER A 495 3.25 0.32 -15.11
CA SER A 495 3.61 -0.84 -15.93
C SER A 495 4.41 -0.51 -17.20
N LEU A 496 4.78 0.76 -17.42
CA LEU A 496 5.61 1.16 -18.55
C LEU A 496 7.10 1.09 -18.22
N ASN A 497 7.75 0.15 -18.89
CA ASN A 497 9.19 0.05 -19.15
C ASN A 497 10.10 0.33 -17.93
N PRO A 498 10.50 -0.71 -17.17
CA PRO A 498 11.32 -0.53 -16.00
C PRO A 498 12.71 -0.07 -16.44
N ALA A 499 13.08 1.13 -16.03
CA ALA A 499 14.48 1.44 -15.76
C ALA A 499 14.94 0.66 -14.49
N GLY A 500 14.71 -0.66 -14.48
CA GLY A 500 14.92 -1.59 -13.38
C GLY A 500 15.54 -2.90 -13.87
N ASN A 501 16.09 -3.69 -12.94
CA ASN A 501 16.80 -4.95 -13.20
C ASN A 501 15.85 -6.10 -13.60
N VAL A 502 15.10 -5.96 -14.68
CA VAL A 502 14.28 -7.06 -15.24
C VAL A 502 15.07 -7.82 -16.31
N ASN A 503 14.83 -9.13 -16.40
CA ASN A 503 15.37 -9.95 -17.48
C ASN A 503 14.57 -9.71 -18.76
N LYS A 504 15.23 -9.89 -19.90
CA LYS A 504 14.62 -9.72 -21.21
C LYS A 504 14.65 -11.04 -21.97
N ILE A 505 13.51 -11.44 -22.52
CA ILE A 505 13.45 -12.49 -23.53
C ILE A 505 13.20 -11.79 -24.85
N THR A 506 14.16 -11.84 -25.76
CA THR A 506 14.02 -11.34 -27.12
C THR A 506 13.98 -12.49 -28.09
N GLY A 507 13.53 -12.24 -29.31
CA GLY A 507 13.68 -13.20 -30.39
C GLY A 507 13.09 -12.70 -31.68
N ASN A 508 13.39 -13.42 -32.75
CA ASN A 508 12.85 -13.16 -34.07
C ASN A 508 12.06 -14.38 -34.55
N VAL A 509 10.89 -14.16 -35.14
CA VAL A 509 10.11 -15.22 -35.80
C VAL A 509 10.43 -15.19 -37.30
N ARG A 510 10.94 -16.31 -37.83
CA ARG A 510 11.30 -16.46 -39.24
C ARG A 510 10.57 -17.61 -39.89
N TYR A 511 10.35 -17.44 -41.20
CA TYR A 511 9.75 -18.43 -42.07
C TYR A 511 10.80 -19.04 -43.02
N ASP A 512 11.15 -20.30 -42.75
CA ASP A 512 12.06 -21.14 -43.51
C ASP A 512 11.33 -21.72 -44.73
N PHE A 513 11.32 -20.95 -45.83
CA PHE A 513 10.62 -21.32 -47.05
C PHE A 513 11.35 -22.42 -47.84
N ASP A 514 12.70 -22.40 -47.87
CA ASP A 514 13.50 -23.32 -48.69
C ASP A 514 13.85 -24.64 -47.95
N GLN A 515 13.42 -24.77 -46.70
CA GLN A 515 13.62 -25.92 -45.82
C GLN A 515 15.10 -26.23 -45.58
N ASN A 516 15.93 -25.19 -45.52
CA ASN A 516 17.37 -25.32 -45.25
C ASN A 516 17.72 -25.16 -43.76
N GLY A 517 16.73 -24.85 -42.92
CA GLY A 517 16.83 -24.57 -41.49
C GLY A 517 17.07 -23.09 -41.20
N CYS A 518 16.39 -22.53 -40.18
CA CYS A 518 16.38 -21.09 -39.92
C CYS A 518 17.74 -20.38 -40.03
N ASP A 519 17.88 -19.58 -41.07
CA ASP A 519 19.04 -18.73 -41.28
C ASP A 519 18.64 -17.25 -41.45
N ALA A 520 19.64 -16.35 -41.42
CA ALA A 520 19.38 -14.91 -41.42
C ALA A 520 18.77 -14.39 -42.75
N ASN A 521 18.79 -15.18 -43.82
CA ASN A 521 18.18 -14.88 -45.11
C ASN A 521 16.71 -15.31 -45.19
N ASP A 522 16.21 -16.06 -44.20
CA ASP A 522 14.79 -16.42 -44.13
C ASP A 522 13.92 -15.20 -43.90
N THR A 523 12.71 -15.28 -44.45
CA THR A 523 11.75 -14.16 -44.41
C THR A 523 11.24 -14.00 -42.98
N VAL A 524 11.19 -12.77 -42.50
CA VAL A 524 10.68 -12.48 -41.15
C VAL A 524 9.15 -12.57 -41.14
N GLN A 525 8.58 -13.03 -40.04
CA GLN A 525 7.14 -13.07 -39.84
C GLN A 525 6.71 -11.89 -38.98
N SER A 526 6.11 -10.86 -39.60
CA SER A 526 5.53 -9.73 -38.88
C SER A 526 4.13 -10.07 -38.33
N MET A 527 3.72 -9.36 -37.27
CA MET A 527 2.41 -9.52 -36.61
C MET A 527 2.10 -10.96 -36.18
N ALA A 528 3.12 -11.78 -35.96
CA ALA A 528 2.98 -13.12 -35.39
C ALA A 528 2.68 -13.00 -33.91
N LYS A 529 1.60 -13.63 -33.43
CA LYS A 529 1.33 -13.70 -31.99
C LYS A 529 2.35 -14.60 -31.33
N VAL A 530 3.09 -14.06 -30.37
CA VAL A 530 4.03 -14.80 -29.52
C VAL A 530 3.47 -14.82 -28.11
N VAL A 531 3.42 -16.01 -27.50
CA VAL A 531 2.89 -16.25 -26.17
C VAL A 531 4.02 -16.66 -25.25
N LEU A 532 4.12 -15.97 -24.11
CA LEU A 532 4.96 -16.30 -22.98
C LEU A 532 4.10 -16.96 -21.90
N SER A 533 4.57 -18.06 -21.31
CA SER A 533 3.94 -18.65 -20.13
C SER A 533 4.97 -19.14 -19.11
N ASP A 534 4.70 -18.90 -17.83
CA ASP A 534 5.43 -19.46 -16.68
C ASP A 534 4.75 -20.74 -16.12
N GLY A 535 3.68 -21.21 -16.77
CA GLY A 535 2.87 -22.34 -16.33
C GLY A 535 1.67 -21.99 -15.43
N VAL A 536 1.58 -20.74 -14.95
CA VAL A 536 0.46 -20.22 -14.14
C VAL A 536 -0.21 -19.05 -14.86
N ASN A 537 0.59 -18.10 -15.31
CA ASN A 537 0.20 -16.92 -16.06
C ASN A 537 0.62 -17.06 -17.53
N SER A 538 -0.05 -16.31 -18.40
CA SER A 538 0.33 -16.18 -19.79
C SER A 538 0.21 -14.74 -20.24
N GLY A 539 1.26 -14.24 -20.91
CA GLY A 539 1.24 -12.98 -21.64
C GLY A 539 1.40 -13.24 -23.12
N ALA A 540 0.91 -12.33 -23.96
CA ALA A 540 1.18 -12.38 -25.40
C ALA A 540 1.66 -11.03 -25.91
N THR A 541 2.60 -11.08 -26.86
CA THR A 541 3.01 -9.96 -27.69
C THR A 541 2.89 -10.33 -29.16
N PHE A 542 3.12 -9.37 -30.05
CA PHE A 542 3.14 -9.60 -31.49
C PHE A 542 4.48 -9.15 -32.05
N THR A 543 4.96 -9.83 -33.08
CA THR A 543 6.21 -9.44 -33.73
C THR A 543 6.06 -8.11 -34.47
N ASP A 544 7.11 -7.29 -34.43
CA ASP A 544 7.22 -6.06 -35.21
C ASP A 544 7.35 -6.36 -36.73
N GLU A 545 7.47 -5.31 -37.55
CA GLU A 545 7.65 -5.44 -39.00
C GLU A 545 8.92 -6.22 -39.40
N ASN A 546 9.89 -6.31 -38.51
CA ASN A 546 11.14 -7.05 -38.70
C ASN A 546 11.08 -8.46 -38.11
N GLY A 547 9.92 -8.90 -37.61
CA GLY A 547 9.71 -10.20 -36.99
C GLY A 547 10.23 -10.30 -35.55
N ASN A 548 10.65 -9.20 -34.92
CA ASN A 548 11.17 -9.21 -33.55
C ASN A 548 10.05 -9.19 -32.53
N TYR A 549 10.24 -9.91 -31.43
CA TYR A 549 9.40 -9.82 -30.25
C TYR A 549 10.26 -9.63 -29.00
N GLU A 550 9.66 -9.08 -27.96
CA GLU A 550 10.29 -8.97 -26.65
C GLU A 550 9.30 -9.16 -25.50
N PHE A 551 9.80 -9.76 -24.42
CA PHE A 551 9.14 -9.84 -23.13
C PHE A 551 10.10 -9.37 -22.03
N TYR A 552 9.53 -8.70 -21.04
CA TYR A 552 10.23 -8.35 -19.80
C TYR A 552 9.72 -9.28 -18.70
N VAL A 553 10.62 -9.96 -18.00
CA VAL A 553 10.31 -10.99 -17.00
C VAL A 553 11.24 -10.89 -15.79
N ASN A 554 10.77 -11.32 -14.62
CA ASN A 554 11.59 -11.44 -13.41
C ASN A 554 12.28 -12.82 -13.36
N GLU A 555 12.70 -13.30 -12.19
CA GLU A 555 13.10 -14.70 -12.00
C GLU A 555 11.92 -15.65 -12.27
N GLY A 556 12.24 -16.84 -12.79
CA GLY A 556 11.23 -17.82 -13.15
C GLY A 556 11.63 -18.70 -14.32
N ALA A 557 10.77 -19.66 -14.64
CA ALA A 557 10.95 -20.59 -15.73
C ALA A 557 9.87 -20.33 -16.78
N PHE A 558 10.28 -19.83 -17.94
CA PHE A 558 9.38 -19.35 -18.98
C PHE A 558 9.44 -20.23 -20.22
N THR A 559 8.31 -20.33 -20.91
CA THR A 559 8.20 -20.93 -22.23
C THR A 559 7.67 -19.90 -23.21
N VAL A 560 8.24 -19.87 -24.41
CA VAL A 560 7.82 -18.98 -25.48
C VAL A 560 7.32 -19.80 -26.65
N SER A 561 6.18 -19.46 -27.21
CA SER A 561 5.61 -20.15 -28.37
C SER A 561 4.98 -19.16 -29.34
N VAL A 562 4.97 -19.48 -30.62
CA VAL A 562 4.25 -18.70 -31.64
C VAL A 562 2.87 -19.32 -31.88
N VAL A 563 1.85 -18.49 -32.00
CA VAL A 563 0.47 -18.89 -32.35
C VAL A 563 0.21 -18.44 -33.79
N LEU A 564 0.09 -19.42 -34.69
CA LEU A 564 -0.12 -19.18 -36.12
C LEU A 564 -1.60 -19.31 -36.48
N GLU A 565 -2.13 -18.37 -37.27
CA GLU A 565 -3.55 -18.32 -37.64
C GLU A 565 -4.03 -19.63 -38.30
N ASN A 566 -3.21 -20.19 -39.19
CA ASN A 566 -3.44 -21.47 -39.86
C ASN A 566 -2.42 -22.52 -39.39
N ALA A 567 -2.37 -22.82 -38.09
CA ALA A 567 -1.36 -23.71 -37.50
C ALA A 567 -1.19 -25.06 -38.22
N SER A 568 -2.21 -25.58 -38.92
CA SER A 568 -2.10 -26.82 -39.70
C SER A 568 -1.26 -26.71 -40.98
N TYR A 569 -1.00 -25.49 -41.46
CA TYR A 569 -0.22 -25.23 -42.68
C TYR A 569 1.28 -25.18 -42.41
N PHE A 570 1.66 -24.96 -41.14
CA PHE A 570 3.00 -24.62 -40.72
C PHE A 570 3.46 -25.55 -39.61
N ASP A 571 4.76 -25.82 -39.56
CA ASP A 571 5.41 -26.60 -38.51
C ASP A 571 6.47 -25.73 -37.84
N VAL A 572 6.38 -25.64 -36.51
CA VAL A 572 7.35 -24.88 -35.70
C VAL A 572 8.53 -25.80 -35.42
N GLN A 573 9.64 -25.59 -36.14
CA GLN A 573 10.77 -26.52 -36.20
C GLN A 573 11.56 -26.65 -34.88
N GLN A 574 11.20 -25.88 -33.83
CA GLN A 574 11.86 -25.90 -32.53
C GLN A 574 10.86 -25.67 -31.38
N GLN A 575 10.81 -26.61 -30.42
CA GLN A 575 10.23 -26.29 -29.11
C GLN A 575 11.21 -25.38 -28.37
N SER A 576 10.77 -24.17 -28.03
CA SER A 576 11.58 -23.24 -27.23
C SER A 576 12.02 -23.94 -25.94
N PRO A 577 13.31 -23.91 -25.58
CA PRO A 577 13.74 -24.41 -24.30
C PRO A 577 13.02 -23.63 -23.19
N THR A 578 12.82 -24.25 -22.04
CA THR A 578 12.42 -23.50 -20.84
C THR A 578 13.54 -22.52 -20.50
N ILE A 579 13.25 -21.22 -20.61
CA ILE A 579 14.17 -20.13 -20.30
C ILE A 579 14.08 -19.88 -18.81
N VAL A 580 15.16 -20.15 -18.07
CA VAL A 580 15.19 -20.00 -16.62
C VAL A 580 16.04 -18.81 -16.25
N PHE A 581 15.47 -17.91 -15.45
CA PHE A 581 16.18 -16.82 -14.80
C PHE A 581 16.22 -17.10 -13.29
N ASP A 582 17.41 -17.31 -12.74
CA ASP A 582 17.61 -17.64 -11.32
C ASP A 582 17.51 -16.41 -10.39
N ALA A 583 17.50 -15.19 -10.95
CA ALA A 583 17.35 -13.91 -10.25
C ALA A 583 16.88 -12.81 -11.23
N ALA A 584 16.26 -11.74 -10.71
CA ALA A 584 16.03 -10.50 -11.45
C ALA A 584 17.37 -9.80 -11.80
N GLY A 585 17.58 -9.45 -13.07
CA GLY A 585 18.77 -8.77 -13.58
C GLY A 585 18.63 -8.40 -15.06
N SER A 586 19.43 -7.48 -15.60
CA SER A 586 19.40 -7.13 -17.05
C SER A 586 20.02 -8.20 -17.95
N MET A 587 19.70 -9.48 -17.71
CA MET A 587 20.11 -10.56 -18.60
C MET A 587 19.13 -10.66 -19.76
N GLU A 588 19.67 -10.68 -20.98
CA GLU A 588 18.90 -10.86 -22.19
C GLU A 588 19.15 -12.25 -22.76
N VAL A 589 18.07 -13.01 -22.94
CA VAL A 589 18.09 -14.29 -23.65
C VAL A 589 17.38 -14.11 -24.98
N ASN A 590 18.11 -14.34 -26.06
CA ASN A 590 17.53 -14.42 -27.39
C ASN A 590 16.98 -15.85 -27.64
N ASN A 591 15.73 -15.95 -28.06
CA ASN A 591 15.01 -17.16 -28.43
C ASN A 591 14.33 -16.99 -29.80
N ASP A 592 15.09 -17.13 -30.89
CA ASP A 592 14.51 -17.10 -32.23
C ASP A 592 13.57 -18.31 -32.46
N ILE A 593 12.45 -18.08 -33.16
CA ILE A 593 11.46 -19.11 -33.49
C ILE A 593 11.44 -19.33 -34.99
N CYS A 594 11.54 -20.60 -35.40
CA CYS A 594 11.50 -20.98 -36.79
C CYS A 594 10.20 -21.66 -37.19
N VAL A 595 9.58 -21.17 -38.26
CA VAL A 595 8.36 -21.69 -38.85
C VAL A 595 8.67 -22.21 -40.25
N ALA A 596 8.29 -23.44 -40.57
CA ALA A 596 8.47 -24.03 -41.90
C ALA A 596 7.12 -24.48 -42.49
N PRO A 597 6.97 -24.57 -43.82
CA PRO A 597 5.75 -25.07 -44.43
C PRO A 597 5.59 -26.58 -44.26
N VAL A 598 4.37 -27.04 -43.92
CA VAL A 598 4.03 -28.48 -43.91
C VAL A 598 3.67 -28.96 -45.33
N ASN A 599 2.88 -28.18 -46.06
CA ASN A 599 2.38 -28.49 -47.40
C ASN A 599 2.44 -27.24 -48.28
N GLN A 600 2.40 -27.41 -49.61
CA GLN A 600 2.27 -26.29 -50.54
C GLN A 600 0.80 -25.86 -50.64
N ILE A 601 0.46 -24.80 -49.91
CA ILE A 601 -0.87 -24.21 -49.81
C ILE A 601 -0.81 -22.75 -50.26
N THR A 602 -1.71 -22.35 -51.15
CA THR A 602 -1.94 -20.97 -51.60
C THR A 602 -3.26 -20.49 -51.03
N ASP A 603 -3.28 -19.35 -50.34
CA ASP A 603 -4.46 -18.86 -49.60
C ASP A 603 -4.36 -17.32 -49.50
N LEU A 604 -5.26 -16.61 -50.19
CA LEU A 604 -5.36 -15.14 -50.19
C LEU A 604 -6.56 -14.69 -49.36
N GLU A 605 -6.30 -13.77 -48.42
CA GLU A 605 -7.36 -13.10 -47.64
C GLU A 605 -7.38 -11.61 -47.97
N VAL A 606 -8.57 -11.01 -48.06
CA VAL A 606 -8.75 -9.58 -48.31
C VAL A 606 -9.63 -8.92 -47.25
N PHE A 607 -9.34 -7.65 -46.94
CA PHE A 607 -10.13 -6.82 -46.04
C PHE A 607 -10.26 -5.40 -46.56
N LEU A 608 -11.38 -4.78 -46.21
CA LEU A 608 -11.65 -3.37 -46.47
C LEU A 608 -12.17 -2.75 -45.18
N TYR A 609 -11.59 -1.62 -44.78
CA TYR A 609 -12.11 -0.85 -43.65
C TYR A 609 -11.91 0.64 -43.81
N PRO A 610 -12.78 1.47 -43.20
CA PRO A 610 -12.62 2.91 -43.23
C PRO A 610 -11.76 3.42 -42.06
N TYR A 611 -10.99 4.47 -42.32
CA TYR A 611 -10.24 5.24 -41.31
C TYR A 611 -11.12 6.29 -40.62
N SER A 612 -12.23 6.69 -41.24
CA SER A 612 -13.16 7.69 -40.73
C SER A 612 -14.60 7.29 -41.02
N LEU A 613 -15.53 7.77 -40.20
CA LEU A 613 -16.93 7.73 -40.59
C LEU A 613 -17.15 8.64 -41.80
N GLY A 614 -17.91 8.17 -42.78
CA GLY A 614 -18.20 8.92 -43.98
C GLY A 614 -19.28 9.96 -43.73
N VAL A 615 -18.97 11.21 -44.06
CA VAL A 615 -19.88 12.36 -43.90
C VAL A 615 -20.28 12.90 -45.28
N PRO A 616 -21.56 13.21 -45.54
CA PRO A 616 -21.99 13.76 -46.82
C PRO A 616 -21.19 15.00 -47.24
N GLY A 617 -20.58 14.96 -48.42
CA GLY A 617 -19.80 16.08 -48.96
C GLY A 617 -18.36 16.18 -48.43
N TYR A 618 -17.89 15.24 -47.63
CA TYR A 618 -16.50 15.19 -47.13
C TYR A 618 -15.73 13.98 -47.70
N GLU A 619 -14.41 14.04 -47.51
CA GLU A 619 -13.50 12.95 -47.84
C GLU A 619 -13.68 11.79 -46.86
N SER A 620 -13.69 10.57 -47.37
CA SER A 620 -13.75 9.32 -46.62
C SER A 620 -12.58 8.44 -47.01
N PHE A 621 -11.88 7.91 -46.02
CA PHE A 621 -10.61 7.23 -46.18
C PHE A 621 -10.84 5.73 -46.02
N PHE A 622 -10.46 4.94 -47.03
CA PHE A 622 -10.62 3.48 -47.04
C PHE A 622 -9.28 2.79 -47.26
N GLN A 623 -9.02 1.79 -46.43
CA GLN A 623 -7.84 0.95 -46.54
C GLN A 623 -8.22 -0.43 -47.07
N LEU A 624 -7.58 -0.79 -48.17
CA LEU A 624 -7.64 -2.13 -48.75
C LEU A 624 -6.44 -2.90 -48.23
N VAL A 625 -6.66 -4.10 -47.69
CA VAL A 625 -5.60 -4.98 -47.22
C VAL A 625 -5.77 -6.33 -47.88
N TYR A 626 -4.66 -6.92 -48.34
CA TYR A 626 -4.64 -8.28 -48.86
C TYR A 626 -3.42 -9.03 -48.32
N ARG A 627 -3.63 -10.26 -47.86
CA ARG A 627 -2.64 -11.02 -47.07
C ARG A 627 -2.45 -12.40 -47.65
N ASN A 628 -1.22 -12.88 -47.66
CA ASN A 628 -0.92 -14.27 -47.98
C ASN A 628 -0.94 -15.13 -46.70
N LYS A 629 -2.01 -15.91 -46.53
CA LYS A 629 -2.17 -16.89 -45.43
C LYS A 629 -1.67 -18.28 -45.77
N GLY A 630 -1.24 -18.46 -47.02
CA GLY A 630 -0.66 -19.67 -47.51
C GLY A 630 0.81 -19.80 -47.15
N THR A 631 1.41 -20.85 -47.68
CA THR A 631 2.83 -21.21 -47.52
C THR A 631 3.65 -20.88 -48.78
N GLN A 632 2.99 -20.45 -49.86
CA GLN A 632 3.60 -20.21 -51.16
C GLN A 632 3.45 -18.73 -51.56
N PRO A 633 4.44 -18.12 -52.25
CA PRO A 633 4.29 -16.79 -52.80
C PRO A 633 3.10 -16.67 -53.78
N LEU A 634 2.33 -15.60 -53.65
CA LEU A 634 1.13 -15.35 -54.45
C LEU A 634 1.34 -14.23 -55.47
N SER A 635 0.64 -14.31 -56.60
CA SER A 635 0.52 -13.22 -57.56
C SER A 635 -0.91 -13.19 -58.07
N GLY A 636 -1.43 -11.99 -58.31
CA GLY A 636 -2.85 -11.83 -58.54
C GLY A 636 -3.27 -10.37 -58.69
N ASN A 637 -4.57 -10.14 -58.50
CA ASN A 637 -5.14 -8.80 -58.48
C ASN A 637 -6.26 -8.68 -57.45
N ILE A 638 -6.40 -7.46 -56.92
CA ILE A 638 -7.45 -7.04 -56.01
C ILE A 638 -8.36 -6.08 -56.75
N ASN A 639 -9.66 -6.37 -56.79
CA ASN A 639 -10.67 -5.51 -57.39
C ASN A 639 -11.52 -4.87 -56.31
N PHE A 640 -11.39 -3.55 -56.16
CA PHE A 640 -12.21 -2.73 -55.28
C PHE A 640 -13.37 -2.13 -56.05
N SER A 641 -14.60 -2.36 -55.59
CA SER A 641 -15.83 -1.89 -56.22
C SER A 641 -16.64 -0.98 -55.27
N PHE A 642 -17.18 0.11 -55.81
CA PHE A 642 -17.96 1.12 -55.09
C PHE A 642 -19.03 1.76 -56.00
N ASP A 643 -20.00 2.47 -55.42
CA ASP A 643 -21.05 3.16 -56.18
C ASP A 643 -20.57 4.53 -56.70
N ASP A 644 -20.02 4.53 -57.92
CA ASP A 644 -19.54 5.71 -58.65
C ASP A 644 -20.61 6.79 -58.88
N SER A 645 -21.89 6.47 -58.72
CA SER A 645 -22.96 7.47 -58.81
C SER A 645 -23.15 8.30 -57.53
N LYS A 646 -22.54 7.85 -56.42
CA LYS A 646 -22.65 8.44 -55.07
C LYS A 646 -21.33 9.02 -54.56
N MET A 647 -20.21 8.70 -55.19
CA MET A 647 -18.87 9.13 -54.76
C MET A 647 -17.86 9.13 -55.89
N ASP A 648 -16.84 9.97 -55.76
CA ASP A 648 -15.70 10.07 -56.68
C ASP A 648 -14.40 9.70 -55.96
N VAL A 649 -13.43 9.10 -56.67
CA VAL A 649 -12.09 8.85 -56.11
C VAL A 649 -11.24 10.12 -56.23
N LEU A 650 -10.70 10.59 -55.10
CA LEU A 650 -9.74 11.70 -55.05
C LEU A 650 -8.30 11.21 -55.16
N VAL A 651 -7.95 10.18 -54.38
CA VAL A 651 -6.60 9.64 -54.28
C VAL A 651 -6.65 8.12 -54.19
N SER A 652 -5.72 7.46 -54.86
CA SER A 652 -5.41 6.05 -54.65
C SER A 652 -3.90 5.90 -54.53
N SER A 653 -3.43 5.28 -53.45
CA SER A 653 -2.01 5.01 -53.23
C SER A 653 -1.82 3.55 -52.80
N PRO A 654 -1.18 2.68 -53.62
CA PRO A 654 -0.58 2.98 -54.93
C PRO A 654 -1.63 3.28 -56.02
N GLU A 655 -1.16 3.73 -57.19
CA GLU A 655 -2.02 3.93 -58.36
C GLU A 655 -2.59 2.58 -58.87
N PRO A 656 -3.88 2.52 -59.22
CA PRO A 656 -4.51 1.30 -59.72
C PRO A 656 -3.92 0.85 -61.06
N SER A 657 -3.78 -0.46 -61.25
CA SER A 657 -3.33 -1.08 -62.50
C SER A 657 -4.35 -0.96 -63.63
N ALA A 658 -5.65 -0.90 -63.31
CA ALA A 658 -6.72 -0.61 -64.23
C ALA A 658 -7.91 0.05 -63.51
N THR A 659 -8.65 0.91 -64.20
CA THR A 659 -9.84 1.58 -63.68
C THR A 659 -11.01 1.47 -64.66
N THR A 660 -12.21 1.25 -64.11
CA THR A 660 -13.49 1.38 -64.80
C THR A 660 -14.48 2.08 -63.86
N PHE A 661 -15.67 2.48 -64.35
CA PHE A 661 -16.69 3.14 -63.52
C PHE A 661 -17.01 2.28 -62.29
N GLY A 662 -16.76 2.80 -61.09
CA GLY A 662 -17.00 2.10 -59.82
C GLY A 662 -16.10 0.90 -59.54
N SER A 663 -14.97 0.72 -60.24
CA SER A 663 -14.06 -0.42 -60.02
C SER A 663 -12.59 -0.10 -60.28
N TYR A 664 -11.75 -0.35 -59.27
CA TYR A 664 -10.32 -0.10 -59.24
C TYR A 664 -9.58 -1.43 -59.02
N VAL A 665 -8.64 -1.76 -59.92
CA VAL A 665 -7.90 -3.03 -59.89
C VAL A 665 -6.43 -2.81 -59.55
N TYR A 666 -5.92 -3.54 -58.57
CA TYR A 666 -4.54 -3.49 -58.11
C TYR A 666 -3.87 -4.84 -58.35
N ASN A 667 -2.88 -4.91 -59.25
CA ASN A 667 -2.09 -6.12 -59.43
C ASN A 667 -1.00 -6.21 -58.37
N PHE A 668 -0.77 -7.41 -57.85
CA PHE A 668 0.36 -7.71 -56.97
C PHE A 668 1.12 -8.93 -57.49
N SER A 669 2.42 -8.99 -57.21
CA SER A 669 3.28 -10.09 -57.64
C SER A 669 4.24 -10.46 -56.52
N ASN A 670 4.45 -11.76 -56.35
CA ASN A 670 5.37 -12.33 -55.36
C ASN A 670 5.09 -11.86 -53.92
N LEU A 671 3.81 -11.82 -53.53
CA LEU A 671 3.41 -11.60 -52.14
C LEU A 671 3.80 -12.84 -51.33
N LEU A 672 4.83 -12.72 -50.50
CA LEU A 672 5.41 -13.82 -49.72
C LEU A 672 4.45 -14.27 -48.61
N PRO A 673 4.57 -15.51 -48.11
CA PRO A 673 3.81 -15.96 -46.93
C PRO A 673 3.95 -15.00 -45.76
N PHE A 674 2.84 -14.73 -45.06
CA PHE A 674 2.72 -13.74 -43.98
C PHE A 674 2.88 -12.26 -44.41
N GLU A 675 3.23 -12.00 -45.67
CA GLU A 675 3.28 -10.64 -46.20
C GLU A 675 1.86 -10.12 -46.45
N SER A 676 1.69 -8.82 -46.19
CA SER A 676 0.45 -8.10 -46.44
C SER A 676 0.74 -6.92 -47.37
N GLY A 677 -0.05 -6.79 -48.43
CA GLY A 677 -0.10 -5.59 -49.24
C GLY A 677 -1.29 -4.73 -48.87
N SER A 678 -1.21 -3.44 -49.19
CA SER A 678 -2.33 -2.54 -48.95
C SER A 678 -2.42 -1.41 -49.98
N ALA A 679 -3.60 -0.78 -50.03
CA ALA A 679 -3.85 0.42 -50.81
C ALA A 679 -4.80 1.36 -50.06
N LEU A 680 -4.41 2.63 -49.96
CA LEU A 680 -5.27 3.70 -49.42
C LEU A 680 -6.07 4.31 -50.57
N VAL A 681 -7.39 4.37 -50.41
CA VAL A 681 -8.32 5.02 -51.34
C VAL A 681 -9.09 6.11 -50.62
N ILE A 682 -8.98 7.35 -51.09
CA ILE A 682 -9.71 8.51 -50.56
C ILE A 682 -10.86 8.80 -51.51
N LEU A 683 -12.09 8.71 -50.99
CA LEU A 683 -13.33 8.92 -51.72
C LEU A 683 -14.00 10.21 -51.28
N GLN A 684 -14.43 11.03 -52.22
CA GLN A 684 -15.29 12.18 -51.99
C GLN A 684 -16.75 11.74 -52.07
N PHE A 685 -17.48 11.76 -50.96
CA PHE A 685 -18.92 11.46 -50.99
C PHE A 685 -19.70 12.64 -51.56
N ASN A 686 -20.75 12.36 -52.35
CA ASN A 686 -21.57 13.41 -52.96
C ASN A 686 -22.26 14.25 -51.90
N GLY A 687 -21.99 15.56 -51.91
CA GLY A 687 -22.67 16.52 -51.05
C GLY A 687 -24.11 16.79 -51.48
N PRO A 688 -24.88 17.52 -50.65
CA PRO A 688 -26.32 17.77 -50.87
C PRO A 688 -26.65 18.58 -52.14
N GLU A 689 -25.65 19.22 -52.76
CA GLU A 689 -25.80 20.04 -53.97
C GLU A 689 -25.48 19.30 -55.28
N ILE A 690 -25.11 18.01 -55.22
CA ILE A 690 -24.75 17.16 -56.37
C ILE A 690 -25.93 16.22 -56.72
N ASP A 691 -26.08 15.85 -57.99
CA ASP A 691 -27.04 14.82 -58.42
C ASP A 691 -26.71 13.47 -57.73
N ASN A 692 -27.74 12.81 -57.16
CA ASN A 692 -27.59 11.65 -56.26
C ASN A 692 -26.73 11.96 -55.01
N PRO A 693 -27.20 12.83 -54.11
CA PRO A 693 -26.49 13.12 -52.86
C PRO A 693 -26.44 11.88 -51.97
N VAL A 694 -25.39 11.77 -51.17
CA VAL A 694 -25.32 10.84 -50.05
C VAL A 694 -26.02 11.48 -48.85
N GLU A 695 -26.94 10.77 -48.20
CA GLU A 695 -27.67 11.26 -47.02
C GLU A 695 -27.24 10.52 -45.74
N VAL A 696 -27.39 11.18 -44.58
CA VAL A 696 -27.12 10.53 -43.28
C VAL A 696 -28.06 9.34 -43.11
N GLY A 697 -27.50 8.18 -42.76
CA GLY A 697 -28.21 6.91 -42.68
C GLY A 697 -28.25 6.12 -44.00
N ASP A 698 -27.73 6.67 -45.11
CA ASP A 698 -27.48 5.86 -46.31
C ASP A 698 -26.49 4.73 -45.97
N VAL A 699 -26.73 3.53 -46.50
CA VAL A 699 -25.82 2.39 -46.39
C VAL A 699 -25.17 2.18 -47.75
N LEU A 700 -23.89 2.52 -47.85
CA LEU A 700 -23.12 2.48 -49.08
C LEU A 700 -22.39 1.13 -49.20
N PRO A 701 -22.63 0.35 -50.27
CA PRO A 701 -22.00 -0.95 -50.43
C PRO A 701 -20.61 -0.81 -51.05
N PHE A 702 -19.64 -1.49 -50.45
CA PHE A 702 -18.30 -1.66 -50.97
C PHE A 702 -17.96 -3.15 -51.06
N SER A 703 -17.19 -3.53 -52.07
CA SER A 703 -16.75 -4.91 -52.24
C SER A 703 -15.29 -4.95 -52.65
N LEU A 704 -14.52 -5.81 -51.98
CA LEU A 704 -13.15 -6.10 -52.31
C LEU A 704 -13.06 -7.58 -52.71
N VAL A 705 -12.59 -7.85 -53.91
CA VAL A 705 -12.46 -9.22 -54.43
C VAL A 705 -11.01 -9.47 -54.82
N GLY A 706 -10.37 -10.41 -54.14
CA GLY A 706 -9.06 -10.93 -54.48
C GLY A 706 -9.16 -12.07 -55.49
N THR A 707 -8.21 -12.11 -56.43
CA THR A 707 -8.00 -13.26 -57.31
C THR A 707 -6.52 -13.54 -57.45
N ILE A 708 -6.12 -14.80 -57.29
CA ILE A 708 -4.74 -15.26 -57.51
C ILE A 708 -4.61 -16.08 -58.79
N ASP A 709 -3.39 -16.14 -59.33
CA ASP A 709 -3.06 -16.91 -60.53
C ASP A 709 -3.07 -18.43 -60.28
N GLN A 710 -2.95 -18.85 -59.01
CA GLN A 710 -2.96 -20.24 -58.56
C GLN A 710 -4.37 -20.69 -58.11
N GLN A 711 -4.52 -21.97 -57.76
CA GLN A 711 -5.76 -22.45 -57.15
C GLN A 711 -5.76 -22.09 -55.66
N ASP A 712 -6.69 -21.24 -55.25
CA ASP A 712 -6.83 -20.85 -53.84
C ASP A 712 -7.39 -22.01 -52.98
N GLY A 713 -6.80 -22.19 -51.79
CA GLY A 713 -7.20 -23.16 -50.79
C GLY A 713 -8.43 -22.75 -49.98
N ASN A 714 -8.75 -21.45 -49.91
CA ASN A 714 -9.95 -20.90 -49.28
C ASN A 714 -10.55 -19.79 -50.14
N LEU A 715 -11.73 -20.05 -50.73
CA LEU A 715 -12.38 -19.04 -51.59
C LEU A 715 -13.26 -18.08 -50.79
N ASP A 716 -13.53 -18.37 -49.52
CA ASP A 716 -14.51 -17.62 -48.73
C ASP A 716 -13.92 -16.30 -48.17
N ASP A 717 -12.60 -16.23 -47.95
CA ASP A 717 -11.88 -15.03 -47.48
C ASP A 717 -11.26 -14.19 -48.62
N ASN A 718 -11.50 -14.60 -49.87
CA ASN A 718 -11.13 -13.85 -51.07
C ASN A 718 -12.09 -12.71 -51.42
N THR A 719 -13.21 -12.59 -50.70
CA THR A 719 -14.18 -11.51 -50.90
C THR A 719 -14.54 -10.87 -49.57
N PHE A 720 -14.42 -9.55 -49.49
CA PHE A 720 -14.89 -8.77 -48.34
C PHE A 720 -15.93 -7.76 -48.79
N ASN A 721 -17.15 -7.89 -48.27
CA ASN A 721 -18.23 -6.94 -48.52
C ASN A 721 -18.42 -6.08 -47.27
N TYR A 722 -18.39 -4.76 -47.46
CA TYR A 722 -18.56 -3.80 -46.37
C TYR A 722 -19.73 -2.88 -46.66
N SER A 723 -20.63 -2.76 -45.70
CA SER A 723 -21.77 -1.85 -45.74
C SER A 723 -21.45 -0.65 -44.86
N HIS A 724 -21.13 0.49 -45.47
CA HIS A 724 -20.78 1.69 -44.73
C HIS A 724 -22.02 2.53 -44.47
N THR A 725 -22.38 2.70 -43.20
CA THR A 725 -23.45 3.62 -42.80
C THR A 725 -22.90 5.03 -42.71
N VAL A 726 -23.50 5.96 -43.45
CA VAL A 726 -23.10 7.37 -43.49
C VAL A 726 -23.59 8.08 -42.23
N ASP A 727 -22.70 8.83 -41.58
CA ASP A 727 -23.01 9.58 -40.35
C ASP A 727 -23.02 11.10 -40.62
N GLY A 728 -23.73 11.84 -39.77
CA GLY A 728 -23.79 13.31 -39.78
C GLY A 728 -22.68 13.99 -38.98
N ALA A 729 -21.88 13.23 -38.22
CA ALA A 729 -20.76 13.76 -37.44
C ALA A 729 -19.47 12.96 -37.70
N ALA A 730 -18.36 13.67 -37.95
CA ALA A 730 -17.04 13.06 -37.87
C ALA A 730 -16.73 12.80 -36.39
N LEU A 731 -16.55 11.53 -36.03
CA LEU A 731 -16.08 11.13 -34.71
C LEU A 731 -14.56 10.93 -34.78
N GLU A 732 -13.83 11.67 -33.94
CA GLU A 732 -12.36 11.71 -33.94
C GLU A 732 -11.73 10.41 -33.40
N ASN A 733 -12.41 9.72 -32.47
CA ASN A 733 -11.97 8.45 -31.91
C ASN A 733 -13.11 7.43 -31.97
N THR A 734 -12.94 6.36 -32.75
CA THR A 734 -14.02 5.39 -33.04
C THR A 734 -13.60 3.95 -32.94
N VAL A 735 -14.57 3.09 -32.62
CA VAL A 735 -14.50 1.64 -32.75
C VAL A 735 -15.60 1.19 -33.70
N LEU A 736 -15.23 0.40 -34.71
CA LEU A 736 -16.15 -0.14 -35.70
C LEU A 736 -16.07 -1.67 -35.69
N CYS A 737 -17.23 -2.34 -35.68
CA CYS A 737 -17.34 -3.75 -36.04
C CYS A 737 -17.64 -3.85 -37.54
N LEU A 738 -16.76 -4.48 -38.32
CA LEU A 738 -16.88 -4.48 -39.78
C LEU A 738 -18.02 -5.38 -40.29
N GLN A 739 -18.47 -6.33 -39.48
CA GLN A 739 -19.70 -7.10 -39.75
C GLN A 739 -20.98 -6.26 -39.55
N GLY A 740 -20.89 -5.12 -38.87
CA GLY A 740 -22.03 -4.23 -38.58
C GLY A 740 -22.80 -4.59 -37.30
N ASP A 741 -23.99 -4.00 -37.18
CA ASP A 741 -24.79 -4.04 -35.94
C ASP A 741 -25.53 -5.38 -35.72
N ALA A 742 -25.60 -6.22 -36.75
CA ALA A 742 -26.23 -7.52 -36.70
C ALA A 742 -25.43 -8.55 -37.51
N VAL A 743 -25.43 -9.80 -37.03
CA VAL A 743 -24.79 -10.96 -37.66
C VAL A 743 -25.70 -12.18 -37.48
N GLU A 744 -25.56 -13.18 -38.35
CA GLU A 744 -26.42 -14.37 -38.25
C GLU A 744 -26.07 -15.19 -37.01
N PRO A 745 -27.04 -15.82 -36.31
CA PRO A 745 -26.75 -16.62 -35.13
C PRO A 745 -25.84 -17.83 -35.39
N THR A 746 -25.65 -18.23 -36.65
CA THR A 746 -24.69 -19.27 -37.04
C THR A 746 -23.24 -18.83 -36.93
N GLU A 747 -22.97 -17.53 -36.82
CA GLU A 747 -21.64 -16.92 -36.71
C GLU A 747 -21.19 -16.76 -35.23
N ILE A 748 -21.97 -17.27 -34.27
CA ILE A 748 -21.56 -17.34 -32.85
C ILE A 748 -20.33 -18.25 -32.73
N GLY A 749 -19.27 -17.76 -32.11
CA GLY A 749 -17.97 -18.42 -32.03
C GLY A 749 -17.02 -18.07 -33.18
N ASP A 750 -17.49 -17.37 -34.21
CA ASP A 750 -16.65 -16.90 -35.32
C ASP A 750 -16.03 -15.52 -35.01
N TYR A 751 -15.08 -15.12 -35.88
CA TYR A 751 -14.35 -13.87 -35.77
C TYR A 751 -15.21 -12.65 -36.10
N LEU A 752 -15.23 -11.69 -35.19
CA LEU A 752 -15.65 -10.32 -35.46
C LEU A 752 -14.41 -9.47 -35.71
N ASN A 753 -14.45 -8.65 -36.76
CA ASN A 753 -13.36 -7.79 -37.18
C ASN A 753 -13.61 -6.37 -36.65
N TYR A 754 -12.64 -5.83 -35.94
CA TYR A 754 -12.71 -4.52 -35.33
C TYR A 754 -11.63 -3.58 -35.85
N VAL A 755 -11.98 -2.31 -35.95
CA VAL A 755 -11.03 -1.22 -36.21
C VAL A 755 -11.19 -0.17 -35.14
N ILE A 756 -10.09 0.22 -34.51
CA ILE A 756 -10.01 1.36 -33.61
C ILE A 756 -9.31 2.48 -34.36
N ASN A 757 -10.00 3.58 -34.61
CA ASN A 757 -9.44 4.79 -35.20
C ASN A 757 -9.26 5.86 -34.12
N PHE A 758 -8.17 6.61 -34.17
CA PHE A 758 -7.86 7.65 -33.20
C PHE A 758 -7.18 8.86 -33.86
N GLU A 759 -7.41 10.05 -33.32
CA GLU A 759 -6.85 11.32 -33.82
C GLU A 759 -6.26 12.14 -32.67
N ASN A 760 -5.03 12.64 -32.84
CA ASN A 760 -4.43 13.57 -31.89
C ASN A 760 -5.06 14.97 -32.06
N THR A 761 -6.05 15.29 -31.24
CA THR A 761 -6.74 16.59 -31.24
C THR A 761 -6.05 17.65 -30.36
N GLY A 762 -4.94 17.29 -29.73
CA GLY A 762 -4.12 18.17 -28.91
C GLY A 762 -3.33 19.20 -29.73
N THR A 763 -2.56 20.04 -29.02
CA THR A 763 -1.73 21.09 -29.65
C THR A 763 -0.25 20.73 -29.75
N GLY A 764 0.17 19.60 -29.17
CA GLY A 764 1.52 19.05 -29.23
C GLY A 764 1.57 17.70 -29.93
N ASP A 765 2.74 17.32 -30.41
CA ASP A 765 3.01 15.97 -30.90
C ASP A 765 2.73 14.97 -29.77
N ALA A 766 2.15 13.82 -30.12
CA ALA A 766 1.96 12.69 -29.22
C ALA A 766 2.99 11.59 -29.49
N PRO A 767 4.19 11.63 -28.87
CA PRO A 767 5.18 10.56 -28.91
C PRO A 767 4.62 9.18 -28.60
N PHE A 768 3.59 9.10 -27.76
CA PHE A 768 3.00 7.85 -27.33
C PHE A 768 1.48 7.84 -27.44
N VAL A 769 0.94 6.78 -28.05
CA VAL A 769 -0.50 6.48 -28.03
C VAL A 769 -0.72 5.08 -27.47
N ALA A 770 -1.56 4.97 -26.43
CA ALA A 770 -2.05 3.68 -25.93
C ALA A 770 -3.55 3.54 -26.15
N LEU A 771 -3.94 2.39 -26.68
CA LEU A 771 -5.34 1.95 -26.72
C LEU A 771 -5.49 0.84 -25.70
N ARG A 772 -6.40 1.01 -24.74
CA ARG A 772 -6.67 0.02 -23.70
C ARG A 772 -8.13 -0.40 -23.76
N SER A 773 -8.37 -1.69 -23.89
CA SER A 773 -9.71 -2.27 -23.99
C SER A 773 -9.89 -3.38 -22.96
N ALA A 774 -10.83 -3.20 -22.03
CA ALA A 774 -11.28 -4.29 -21.18
C ALA A 774 -12.22 -5.20 -21.98
N VAL A 775 -11.86 -6.48 -22.12
CA VAL A 775 -12.60 -7.47 -22.89
C VAL A 775 -13.48 -8.26 -21.94
N ASP A 776 -14.79 -8.30 -22.19
CA ASP A 776 -15.70 -9.15 -21.42
C ASP A 776 -15.53 -10.62 -21.85
N PRO A 777 -15.04 -11.53 -20.97
CA PRO A 777 -14.88 -12.94 -21.30
C PRO A 777 -16.22 -13.65 -21.53
N GLY A 778 -17.36 -13.07 -21.10
CA GLY A 778 -18.70 -13.55 -21.46
C GLY A 778 -19.05 -13.29 -22.93
N SER A 779 -18.47 -12.24 -23.52
CA SER A 779 -18.76 -11.79 -24.88
C SER A 779 -17.72 -12.28 -25.91
N PHE A 780 -16.46 -12.41 -25.51
CA PHE A 780 -15.35 -12.71 -26.43
C PHE A 780 -14.33 -13.71 -25.84
N ASP A 781 -13.60 -14.36 -26.74
CA ASP A 781 -12.40 -15.14 -26.39
C ASP A 781 -11.14 -14.32 -26.69
N ILE A 782 -10.57 -13.66 -25.67
CA ILE A 782 -9.37 -12.81 -25.80
C ILE A 782 -8.13 -13.60 -26.26
N SER A 783 -8.09 -14.92 -26.03
CA SER A 783 -6.98 -15.76 -26.50
C SER A 783 -6.93 -15.87 -28.02
N SER A 784 -8.07 -15.63 -28.69
CA SER A 784 -8.21 -15.70 -30.14
C SER A 784 -7.77 -14.43 -30.89
N VAL A 785 -7.44 -13.34 -30.17
CA VAL A 785 -7.08 -12.04 -30.76
C VAL A 785 -5.96 -12.17 -31.79
N GLN A 786 -6.18 -11.56 -32.95
CA GLN A 786 -5.23 -11.45 -34.06
C GLN A 786 -5.18 -10.02 -34.58
N VAL A 787 -3.98 -9.46 -34.70
CA VAL A 787 -3.74 -8.15 -35.30
C VAL A 787 -3.59 -8.33 -36.80
N ILE A 788 -4.40 -7.61 -37.57
CA ILE A 788 -4.48 -7.75 -39.03
C ILE A 788 -3.68 -6.65 -39.72
N ASN A 789 -3.81 -5.42 -39.24
CA ASN A 789 -3.11 -4.25 -39.77
C ASN A 789 -3.02 -3.13 -38.72
N SER A 790 -2.04 -2.25 -38.86
CA SER A 790 -1.92 -1.04 -38.04
C SER A 790 -1.32 0.09 -38.85
N SER A 791 -1.67 1.34 -38.51
CA SER A 791 -1.18 2.53 -39.20
C SER A 791 0.30 2.85 -38.94
N ALA A 792 0.87 2.27 -37.88
CA ALA A 792 2.25 2.40 -37.46
C ALA A 792 2.66 1.11 -36.73
N PRO A 793 3.97 0.87 -36.53
CA PRO A 793 4.42 -0.25 -35.70
C PRO A 793 3.74 -0.18 -34.32
N VAL A 794 3.20 -1.31 -33.89
CA VAL A 794 2.38 -1.41 -32.69
C VAL A 794 2.88 -2.57 -31.84
N THR A 795 3.10 -2.29 -30.56
CA THR A 795 3.31 -3.34 -29.56
C THR A 795 1.96 -3.68 -28.95
N VAL A 796 1.56 -4.94 -29.03
CA VAL A 796 0.27 -5.39 -28.50
C VAL A 796 0.49 -6.23 -27.28
N LYS A 797 -0.24 -5.97 -26.21
CA LYS A 797 -0.17 -6.74 -24.97
C LYS A 797 -1.55 -7.30 -24.63
N VAL A 798 -1.55 -8.56 -24.23
CA VAL A 798 -2.71 -9.21 -23.63
C VAL A 798 -2.30 -9.68 -22.24
N THR A 799 -2.92 -9.09 -21.22
CA THR A 799 -2.71 -9.44 -19.80
C THR A 799 -4.08 -9.61 -19.16
N ASP A 800 -4.35 -10.80 -18.63
CA ASP A 800 -5.67 -11.20 -18.15
C ASP A 800 -6.77 -10.94 -19.22
N ASP A 801 -7.78 -10.15 -18.88
CA ASP A 801 -8.90 -9.78 -19.76
C ASP A 801 -8.72 -8.37 -20.39
N VAL A 802 -7.49 -7.85 -20.44
CA VAL A 802 -7.19 -6.52 -21.00
C VAL A 802 -6.33 -6.64 -22.26
N LEU A 803 -6.80 -5.99 -23.33
CA LEU A 803 -6.12 -5.86 -24.61
C LEU A 803 -5.57 -4.43 -24.75
N GLU A 804 -4.26 -4.33 -24.94
CA GLU A 804 -3.56 -3.05 -25.12
C GLU A 804 -2.83 -2.99 -26.47
N PHE A 805 -2.91 -1.84 -27.14
CA PHE A 805 -2.14 -1.52 -28.35
C PHE A 805 -1.31 -0.26 -28.08
N LEU A 806 0.01 -0.35 -28.23
CA LEU A 806 0.95 0.71 -27.88
C LEU A 806 1.70 1.16 -29.13
N PHE A 807 1.63 2.46 -29.43
CA PHE A 807 2.33 3.10 -30.53
C PHE A 807 3.37 4.07 -29.96
N ASP A 808 4.65 3.68 -29.98
CA ASP A 808 5.76 4.39 -29.33
C ASP A 808 6.94 4.72 -30.27
N SER A 809 6.91 4.22 -31.50
CA SER A 809 8.00 4.35 -32.46
C SER A 809 7.85 5.51 -33.46
N ALA A 810 6.71 6.22 -33.44
CA ALA A 810 6.44 7.33 -34.36
C ALA A 810 5.49 8.37 -33.72
N PRO A 811 5.98 9.57 -33.34
CA PRO A 811 5.14 10.60 -32.73
C PRO A 811 3.98 11.03 -33.65
N LEU A 812 2.75 10.95 -33.14
CA LEU A 812 1.56 11.37 -33.85
C LEU A 812 1.39 12.89 -33.74
N GLN A 813 1.63 13.62 -34.82
CA GLN A 813 1.53 15.08 -34.87
C GLN A 813 0.10 15.58 -34.58
N PRO A 814 -0.10 16.84 -34.16
CA PRO A 814 -1.44 17.43 -34.05
C PRO A 814 -2.26 17.29 -35.34
N GLY A 815 -3.50 16.80 -35.23
CA GLY A 815 -4.38 16.44 -36.35
C GLY A 815 -3.97 15.16 -37.10
N GLY A 816 -2.95 14.45 -36.61
CA GLY A 816 -2.54 13.15 -37.12
C GLY A 816 -3.53 12.07 -36.70
N GLN A 817 -3.81 11.14 -37.60
CA GLN A 817 -4.72 10.01 -37.39
C GLN A 817 -3.96 8.69 -37.40
N GLY A 818 -4.42 7.74 -36.57
CA GLY A 818 -3.92 6.37 -36.52
C GLY A 818 -5.04 5.36 -36.38
N ASN A 819 -4.72 4.09 -36.63
CA ASN A 819 -5.64 2.98 -36.42
C ASN A 819 -4.94 1.65 -36.13
N VAL A 820 -5.72 0.74 -35.56
CA VAL A 820 -5.41 -0.70 -35.53
C VAL A 820 -6.62 -1.51 -35.96
N MET A 821 -6.41 -2.43 -36.89
CA MET A 821 -7.36 -3.46 -37.29
C MET A 821 -6.97 -4.78 -36.63
N PHE A 822 -7.92 -5.39 -35.93
CA PHE A 822 -7.75 -6.67 -35.29
C PHE A 822 -9.04 -7.49 -35.38
N ARG A 823 -8.99 -8.77 -35.04
CA ARG A 823 -10.17 -9.62 -34.93
C ARG A 823 -10.12 -10.47 -33.68
N MET A 824 -11.29 -10.82 -33.18
CA MET A 824 -11.46 -11.64 -32.00
C MET A 824 -12.73 -12.49 -32.16
N LYS A 825 -12.66 -13.76 -31.74
CA LYS A 825 -13.83 -14.62 -31.74
C LYS A 825 -14.83 -14.18 -30.69
N SER A 826 -16.09 -14.16 -31.07
CA SER A 826 -17.18 -14.09 -30.10
C SER A 826 -17.18 -15.34 -29.22
N ASN A 827 -17.67 -15.22 -27.98
CA ASN A 827 -17.73 -16.38 -27.09
C ASN A 827 -18.71 -17.41 -27.66
N ALA A 828 -18.25 -18.66 -27.83
CA ALA A 828 -19.07 -19.75 -28.36
C ALA A 828 -20.26 -20.13 -27.46
N ALA A 829 -20.32 -19.61 -26.23
CA ALA A 829 -21.41 -19.80 -25.28
C ALA A 829 -22.57 -18.80 -25.44
N LEU A 830 -22.48 -17.83 -26.35
CA LEU A 830 -23.56 -16.89 -26.65
C LEU A 830 -24.78 -17.60 -27.25
N GLU A 831 -25.97 -17.01 -27.08
CA GLU A 831 -27.23 -17.48 -27.63
C GLU A 831 -27.80 -16.52 -28.69
N PRO A 832 -28.66 -17.00 -29.63
CA PRO A 832 -29.35 -16.13 -30.57
C PRO A 832 -30.14 -15.02 -29.87
N GLY A 833 -29.87 -13.78 -30.23
CA GLY A 833 -30.43 -12.56 -29.63
C GLY A 833 -29.46 -11.82 -28.69
N ASP A 834 -28.34 -12.44 -28.31
CA ASP A 834 -27.31 -11.79 -27.50
C ASP A 834 -26.59 -10.67 -28.29
N THR A 835 -26.13 -9.67 -27.56
CA THR A 835 -25.38 -8.52 -28.09
C THR A 835 -24.00 -8.49 -27.45
N VAL A 836 -22.96 -8.41 -28.28
CA VAL A 836 -21.59 -8.18 -27.82
C VAL A 836 -21.22 -6.72 -28.01
N ASN A 837 -20.49 -6.16 -27.04
CA ASN A 837 -20.11 -4.76 -27.02
C ASN A 837 -18.59 -4.63 -26.90
N PHE A 838 -17.99 -3.80 -27.74
CA PHE A 838 -16.55 -3.50 -27.68
C PHE A 838 -16.31 -1.99 -27.74
N SER A 839 -15.41 -1.49 -26.89
CA SER A 839 -14.98 -0.09 -26.83
C SER A 839 -13.55 -0.02 -26.34
N SER A 840 -12.84 1.05 -26.68
CA SER A 840 -11.47 1.28 -26.25
C SER A 840 -11.32 2.63 -25.56
N GLU A 841 -10.34 2.70 -24.68
CA GLU A 841 -9.83 3.90 -24.04
C GLU A 841 -8.60 4.35 -24.84
N VAL A 842 -8.54 5.61 -25.26
CA VAL A 842 -7.40 6.18 -25.98
C VAL A 842 -6.66 7.16 -25.08
N TYR A 843 -5.34 6.98 -24.98
CA TYR A 843 -4.43 7.84 -24.23
C TYR A 843 -3.39 8.42 -25.19
N PHE A 844 -3.31 9.75 -25.25
CA PHE A 844 -2.24 10.49 -25.94
C PHE A 844 -1.29 11.03 -24.87
N ASP A 845 0.00 10.71 -24.94
CA ASP A 845 1.03 11.17 -23.99
C ASP A 845 0.66 11.03 -22.50
N TYR A 846 -0.19 10.05 -22.19
CA TYR A 846 -0.71 9.79 -20.84
C TYR A 846 -1.61 10.90 -20.26
N ASP A 847 -2.17 11.77 -21.11
CA ASP A 847 -3.23 12.73 -20.75
C ASP A 847 -4.57 12.03 -20.44
N SER A 848 -5.59 12.83 -20.07
CA SER A 848 -6.93 12.35 -19.76
C SER A 848 -7.50 11.43 -20.85
N GLN A 849 -7.93 10.25 -20.42
CA GLN A 849 -8.57 9.24 -21.25
C GLN A 849 -9.69 9.81 -22.14
N VAL A 850 -9.61 9.51 -23.43
CA VAL A 850 -10.72 9.70 -24.37
C VAL A 850 -11.34 8.34 -24.67
N THR A 851 -12.57 8.11 -24.24
CA THR A 851 -13.30 6.87 -24.55
C THR A 851 -13.87 6.94 -25.96
N THR A 852 -13.69 5.88 -26.73
CA THR A 852 -14.34 5.74 -28.05
C THR A 852 -15.85 5.54 -27.92
N ASN A 853 -16.57 5.48 -29.05
CA ASN A 853 -17.91 4.87 -29.04
C ASN A 853 -17.84 3.38 -28.66
N THR A 854 -18.99 2.81 -28.35
CA THR A 854 -19.18 1.35 -28.24
C THR A 854 -19.68 0.82 -29.59
N ALA A 855 -18.98 -0.17 -30.15
CA ALA A 855 -19.48 -0.99 -31.25
C ALA A 855 -20.33 -2.13 -30.68
N SER A 856 -21.58 -2.24 -31.12
CA SER A 856 -22.54 -3.23 -30.62
C SER A 856 -23.02 -4.12 -31.77
N THR A 857 -22.82 -5.43 -31.64
CA THR A 857 -23.24 -6.40 -32.67
C THR A 857 -24.18 -7.42 -32.06
N THR A 858 -25.36 -7.60 -32.65
CA THR A 858 -26.38 -8.53 -32.16
C THR A 858 -26.51 -9.76 -33.05
N PHE A 859 -26.51 -10.96 -32.45
CA PHE A 859 -26.66 -12.23 -33.17
C PHE A 859 -28.14 -12.50 -33.47
N THR A 860 -28.66 -12.01 -34.60
CA THR A 860 -30.07 -12.11 -34.95
C THR A 860 -30.27 -12.40 -36.43
N SER A 861 -31.34 -13.13 -36.77
CA SER A 861 -31.66 -13.43 -38.16
C SER A 861 -31.95 -12.14 -38.92
N MET A 862 -31.18 -11.87 -39.97
CA MET A 862 -31.34 -10.67 -40.78
C MET A 862 -32.63 -10.77 -41.64
N PRO A 863 -33.38 -9.67 -41.83
CA PRO A 863 -34.47 -9.66 -42.80
C PRO A 863 -33.92 -9.82 -44.22
N LEU A 864 -34.46 -10.79 -44.97
CA LEU A 864 -34.08 -11.07 -46.36
C LEU A 864 -34.25 -9.83 -47.25
N SER A 865 -33.29 -9.60 -48.16
CA SER A 865 -33.38 -8.52 -49.14
C SER A 865 -34.57 -8.70 -50.10
N VAL A 866 -35.03 -7.60 -50.72
CA VAL A 866 -36.17 -7.60 -51.67
C VAL A 866 -35.96 -8.55 -52.86
N ASP A 867 -34.71 -8.76 -53.29
CA ASP A 867 -34.38 -9.69 -54.40
C ASP A 867 -34.40 -11.16 -53.96
N GLU A 868 -34.00 -11.46 -52.72
CA GLU A 868 -34.13 -12.79 -52.10
C GLU A 868 -35.61 -13.15 -51.87
N LEU A 869 -36.41 -12.21 -51.35
CA LEU A 869 -37.86 -12.35 -51.17
C LEU A 869 -38.59 -12.59 -52.50
N SER A 870 -38.11 -11.98 -53.59
CA SER A 870 -38.66 -12.18 -54.93
C SER A 870 -38.52 -13.64 -55.40
N LYS A 871 -37.46 -14.37 -54.99
CA LYS A 871 -37.32 -15.82 -55.29
C LYS A 871 -38.33 -16.69 -54.53
N THR A 872 -38.83 -16.23 -53.39
CA THR A 872 -39.82 -16.97 -52.57
C THR A 872 -41.28 -16.72 -52.95
N VAL A 873 -41.53 -15.78 -53.87
CA VAL A 873 -42.86 -15.43 -54.38
C VAL A 873 -42.96 -15.86 -55.85
N SER A 874 -43.98 -16.65 -56.18
CA SER A 874 -44.24 -17.11 -57.55
C SER A 874 -45.65 -16.74 -58.00
N ILE A 875 -45.81 -16.47 -59.31
CA ILE A 875 -47.09 -16.08 -59.90
C ILE A 875 -47.47 -17.01 -61.06
N TYR A 876 -48.75 -17.38 -61.16
CA TYR A 876 -49.22 -18.27 -62.23
C TYR A 876 -50.72 -18.08 -62.55
N PRO A 877 -51.16 -18.27 -63.81
CA PRO A 877 -50.32 -18.43 -64.99
C PRO A 877 -49.63 -17.11 -65.38
N ASN A 878 -48.40 -17.19 -65.89
CA ASN A 878 -47.65 -16.06 -66.44
C ASN A 878 -46.85 -16.55 -67.66
N PRO A 879 -47.21 -16.19 -68.91
CA PRO A 879 -48.18 -15.15 -69.29
C PRO A 879 -49.64 -15.48 -68.95
N THR A 880 -50.47 -14.45 -68.71
CA THR A 880 -51.90 -14.56 -68.39
C THR A 880 -52.79 -13.90 -69.45
N THR A 881 -54.04 -14.33 -69.56
CA THR A 881 -55.10 -13.63 -70.32
C THR A 881 -56.06 -12.85 -69.41
N GLY A 882 -55.89 -12.93 -68.09
CA GLY A 882 -56.80 -12.32 -67.11
C GLY A 882 -56.36 -12.56 -65.66
N LEU A 883 -56.84 -13.64 -65.04
CA LEU A 883 -56.63 -13.93 -63.63
C LEU A 883 -55.24 -14.54 -63.35
N VAL A 884 -54.59 -14.12 -62.26
CA VAL A 884 -53.28 -14.60 -61.80
C VAL A 884 -53.33 -14.89 -60.31
N TYR A 885 -52.70 -15.99 -59.91
CA TYR A 885 -52.56 -16.45 -58.53
C TYR A 885 -51.12 -16.22 -58.06
N VAL A 886 -50.98 -15.87 -56.78
CA VAL A 886 -49.72 -15.63 -56.08
C VAL A 886 -49.51 -16.74 -55.07
N LYS A 887 -48.33 -17.36 -55.09
CA LYS A 887 -47.90 -18.33 -54.09
C LYS A 887 -46.62 -17.81 -53.43
N ALA A 888 -46.68 -17.62 -52.11
CA ALA A 888 -45.56 -17.19 -51.29
C ALA A 888 -45.30 -18.18 -50.14
N ALA A 889 -44.08 -18.19 -49.59
CA ALA A 889 -43.71 -19.04 -48.46
C ALA A 889 -44.33 -18.56 -47.12
N SER A 890 -44.64 -17.26 -47.01
CA SER A 890 -45.29 -16.62 -45.87
C SER A 890 -46.66 -16.04 -46.27
N LYS A 891 -47.46 -15.61 -45.29
CA LYS A 891 -48.81 -15.08 -45.52
C LYS A 891 -48.76 -13.81 -46.39
N VAL A 892 -49.63 -13.75 -47.40
CA VAL A 892 -49.78 -12.56 -48.27
C VAL A 892 -50.72 -11.57 -47.61
N ASN A 893 -50.20 -10.39 -47.29
CA ASN A 893 -50.92 -9.28 -46.67
C ASN A 893 -51.52 -8.32 -47.70
N GLY A 894 -50.93 -8.25 -48.90
CA GLY A 894 -51.44 -7.43 -50.00
C GLY A 894 -50.69 -7.60 -51.30
N ILE A 895 -51.27 -7.09 -52.38
CA ILE A 895 -50.74 -7.14 -53.74
C ILE A 895 -50.97 -5.78 -54.41
N ALA A 896 -49.93 -5.21 -55.03
CA ALA A 896 -50.02 -4.01 -55.86
C ALA A 896 -49.48 -4.25 -57.28
N LEU A 897 -50.23 -3.83 -58.29
CA LEU A 897 -49.88 -3.96 -59.70
C LEU A 897 -49.40 -2.61 -60.25
N PHE A 898 -48.29 -2.62 -60.99
CA PHE A 898 -47.68 -1.44 -61.60
C PHE A 898 -47.51 -1.62 -63.11
N ASP A 899 -47.63 -0.52 -63.86
CA ASP A 899 -47.22 -0.49 -65.27
C ASP A 899 -45.70 -0.43 -65.43
N ALA A 900 -45.20 -0.61 -66.66
CA ALA A 900 -43.77 -0.56 -66.97
C ALA A 900 -43.09 0.80 -66.71
N ARG A 901 -43.85 1.85 -66.38
CA ARG A 901 -43.34 3.18 -66.00
C ARG A 901 -43.43 3.43 -64.49
N GLY A 902 -43.77 2.40 -63.70
CA GLY A 902 -43.85 2.47 -62.24
C GLY A 902 -45.14 3.09 -61.70
N ARG A 903 -46.16 3.34 -62.53
CA ARG A 903 -47.44 3.86 -62.04
C ARG A 903 -48.30 2.73 -61.47
N LYS A 904 -48.78 2.89 -60.24
CA LYS A 904 -49.66 1.92 -59.58
C LYS A 904 -51.03 1.89 -60.26
N LEU A 905 -51.46 0.72 -60.70
CA LEU A 905 -52.70 0.48 -61.42
C LEU A 905 -53.77 -0.17 -60.55
N LEU A 906 -53.36 -1.00 -59.61
CA LEU A 906 -54.26 -1.75 -58.73
C LEU A 906 -53.57 -2.02 -57.39
N ASP A 907 -54.37 -2.08 -56.33
CA ASP A 907 -53.93 -2.32 -54.96
C ASP A 907 -55.00 -3.15 -54.25
N SER A 908 -54.62 -4.21 -53.55
CA SER A 908 -55.55 -5.17 -52.96
C SER A 908 -54.97 -5.77 -51.68
N ASN A 909 -55.76 -5.78 -50.61
CA ASN A 909 -55.33 -6.30 -49.31
C ASN A 909 -55.85 -7.73 -49.09
N ASN A 910 -55.06 -8.56 -48.42
CA ASN A 910 -55.39 -9.93 -48.00
C ASN A 910 -55.95 -10.82 -49.13
N THR A 911 -55.35 -10.74 -50.31
CA THR A 911 -55.68 -11.61 -51.46
C THR A 911 -54.42 -12.22 -52.03
N ASP A 912 -54.53 -13.45 -52.49
CA ASP A 912 -53.51 -14.20 -53.24
C ASP A 912 -53.83 -14.24 -54.74
N THR A 913 -54.79 -13.41 -55.20
CA THR A 913 -55.19 -13.33 -56.61
C THR A 913 -55.27 -11.90 -57.11
N VAL A 914 -54.96 -11.73 -58.40
CA VAL A 914 -55.07 -10.45 -59.12
C VAL A 914 -55.73 -10.68 -60.49
N ASP A 915 -56.80 -9.93 -60.78
CA ASP A 915 -57.53 -10.01 -62.05
C ASP A 915 -57.09 -8.88 -62.98
N LEU A 916 -56.40 -9.24 -64.05
CA LEU A 916 -55.94 -8.28 -65.05
C LEU A 916 -56.90 -8.15 -66.23
N SER A 917 -58.06 -8.80 -66.25
CA SER A 917 -58.95 -8.88 -67.43
C SER A 917 -59.29 -7.52 -68.06
N ALA A 918 -59.39 -6.45 -67.25
CA ALA A 918 -59.69 -5.09 -67.69
C ALA A 918 -58.49 -4.29 -68.26
N PHE A 919 -57.26 -4.80 -68.16
CA PHE A 919 -56.05 -4.12 -68.63
C PHE A 919 -55.62 -4.57 -70.03
N ASN A 920 -54.87 -3.73 -70.76
CA ASN A 920 -54.37 -4.05 -72.10
C ASN A 920 -53.25 -5.11 -72.06
N ALA A 921 -52.95 -5.73 -73.20
CA ALA A 921 -51.79 -6.60 -73.34
C ALA A 921 -50.49 -5.81 -73.09
N GLY A 922 -49.55 -6.37 -72.33
CA GLY A 922 -48.33 -5.68 -71.92
C GLY A 922 -47.59 -6.31 -70.74
N VAL A 923 -46.47 -5.69 -70.37
CA VAL A 923 -45.65 -6.07 -69.20
C VAL A 923 -46.05 -5.23 -68.00
N TYR A 924 -46.26 -5.90 -66.87
CA TYR A 924 -46.61 -5.34 -65.59
C TYR A 924 -45.65 -5.86 -64.51
N PHE A 925 -45.59 -5.16 -63.37
CA PHE A 925 -44.85 -5.59 -62.19
C PHE A 925 -45.81 -5.74 -61.01
N LEU A 926 -45.77 -6.89 -60.37
CA LEU A 926 -46.59 -7.22 -59.22
C LEU A 926 -45.72 -7.18 -57.96
N ASN A 927 -45.99 -6.25 -57.06
CA ASN A 927 -45.43 -6.28 -55.71
C ASN A 927 -46.36 -7.09 -54.81
N VAL A 928 -45.81 -8.06 -54.10
CA VAL A 928 -46.51 -8.93 -53.15
C VAL A 928 -45.96 -8.64 -51.76
N TYR A 929 -46.82 -8.16 -50.87
CA TYR A 929 -46.49 -7.81 -49.50
C TYR A 929 -46.77 -9.01 -48.60
N THR A 930 -45.78 -9.45 -47.83
CA THR A 930 -45.88 -10.57 -46.90
C THR A 930 -45.42 -10.18 -45.50
N ASP A 931 -45.59 -11.07 -44.53
CA ASP A 931 -45.06 -10.89 -43.16
C ASP A 931 -43.53 -10.77 -43.13
N GLN A 932 -42.84 -11.24 -44.18
CA GLN A 932 -41.38 -11.30 -44.27
C GLN A 932 -40.80 -10.19 -45.17
N GLY A 933 -41.64 -9.29 -45.72
CA GLY A 933 -41.22 -8.22 -46.62
C GLY A 933 -41.95 -8.24 -47.97
N ILE A 934 -41.39 -7.53 -48.96
CA ILE A 934 -42.00 -7.31 -50.28
C ILE A 934 -41.24 -8.11 -51.35
N GLY A 935 -41.92 -9.00 -52.07
CA GLY A 935 -41.39 -9.65 -53.28
C GLY A 935 -41.96 -9.02 -54.55
N ARG A 936 -41.13 -8.77 -55.57
CA ARG A 936 -41.56 -8.18 -56.85
C ARG A 936 -41.46 -9.21 -57.98
N GLN A 937 -42.54 -9.36 -58.75
CA GLN A 937 -42.63 -10.32 -59.85
C GLN A 937 -43.02 -9.65 -61.17
N LYS A 938 -42.33 -10.01 -62.26
CA LYS A 938 -42.67 -9.54 -63.62
C LYS A 938 -43.83 -10.37 -64.17
N LEU A 939 -44.93 -9.71 -64.53
CA LEU A 939 -46.14 -10.33 -65.04
C LEU A 939 -46.40 -9.90 -66.50
N ILE A 940 -46.68 -10.86 -67.38
CA ILE A 940 -46.93 -10.62 -68.81
C ILE A 940 -48.41 -10.91 -69.11
N LYS A 941 -49.15 -9.92 -69.58
CA LYS A 941 -50.53 -10.10 -70.09
C LYS A 941 -50.53 -10.18 -71.61
N GLN A 942 -51.16 -11.21 -72.16
CA GLN A 942 -51.36 -11.43 -73.60
C GLN A 942 -52.64 -10.77 -74.13
#